data_AF-A0A972ZE63-F1
#
_entry.id   AF-A0A972ZE63-F1
#
_cell.length_a   1.000
_cell.length_b   1.000
_cell.length_c   1.000
_cell.angle_alpha   90.00
_cell.angle_beta   90.00
_cell.angle_gamma   90.00
#
_symmetry.space_group_name_H-M   'P 1'
#
loop_
_entity.id
_entity.type
_entity.pdbx_description
1 polymer ?
#
loop_
_entity_poly.entity_id
_entity_poly.type
_entity_poly.pdbx_seq_one_letter_code
_entity_poly.pdbx_strand_id
1 'polypeptide(L)'
;MRTVWLLLLLMAPLVRADESALSARDRAKRQLAVRAAAQKIVDTLQSGVDVSESEARRLSAVLGATMRADVHAHAAPEASLTLCRTLLDDERRQAINQWVDDAISRAREQTALPLERDDILRHVGSDWAERVAEDAKRFADKHLTTLFGLARQQSVALQRDELKDRITMPSEADLNARLTVLDESLGHHPPTPSDLDGLTAWLASLASPASQPLFEEVAHSTREAADQITQRVKLQYQQQLTALGKAATALPPTAIEADSIRAALMQATHTAIQAFRVEERRNRPASRTTIYGPLTLIAREATRQAGALQEERLVAAIQEQGDLPIEADAIESVLRSDLKAHRDPKQSRSLLITRYATELRPLLTTRLATLAARPDDSAFRSRLDALITGNKRISLAVDQQVAKTLTPLLASARRKVAQSQLALLFRQDPTTIEALTPDAVQAVWTTSRCEVVQHYSEAWESLVAAGLLPDPQASDILIEEARSETIATANRLIPVACRSMREQANHLATLEQEWTASLRKDVASGRSLEKITTDWTHELDRRWRTHAEMQKLPYPDLFALTLELLDKTVRKLFETRQAEMTEETAAVETPAEAAPEEEELIEEPPPPPEETPEESTNMAIEELLETLDFVLYFRDDRNGRSEALLLNGEGSPTRLLFDPGDVQAAVEAVYAAVIPAIERATRGKAKAAPERKGLLAFFQKPRSIEMKVAVLVGSEDVRHMMSILLRNRVELFVADWNANPSNTPLELEWEDNLEVAPGSGG
;
A
#
# COMPACT_ATOMS: atom_id res chain seq x y z
N MET A 1 -87.18 19.25 -62.92
CA MET A 1 -87.98 20.43 -62.50
C MET A 1 -87.12 21.65 -62.81
N ARG A 2 -87.39 22.59 -63.74
CA ARG A 2 -88.63 22.98 -64.45
C ARG A 2 -89.79 23.31 -63.50
N THR A 3 -90.36 24.52 -63.64
CA THR A 3 -91.48 25.17 -62.89
C THR A 3 -91.20 26.08 -61.68
N VAL A 4 -90.18 26.96 -61.74
CA VAL A 4 -90.11 28.18 -60.86
C VAL A 4 -89.71 29.44 -61.65
N TRP A 5 -88.89 29.29 -62.71
CA TRP A 5 -88.36 30.35 -63.58
C TRP A 5 -89.35 31.29 -64.31
N LEU A 6 -90.66 31.19 -64.05
CA LEU A 6 -91.69 32.00 -64.71
C LEU A 6 -92.41 33.03 -63.80
N LEU A 7 -92.16 33.03 -62.49
CA LEU A 7 -92.98 33.77 -61.51
C LEU A 7 -92.32 34.99 -60.85
N LEU A 8 -91.05 35.29 -61.16
CA LEU A 8 -90.33 36.49 -60.67
C LEU A 8 -89.94 37.47 -61.79
N LEU A 9 -90.35 37.23 -63.03
CA LEU A 9 -90.13 38.12 -64.19
C LEU A 9 -91.32 39.03 -64.52
N LEU A 10 -92.35 39.06 -63.67
CA LEU A 10 -93.63 39.73 -63.94
C LEU A 10 -94.14 40.68 -62.83
N MET A 11 -93.32 40.99 -61.82
CA MET A 11 -93.69 41.92 -60.72
C MET A 11 -92.72 43.09 -60.55
N ALA A 12 -92.41 43.75 -61.67
CA ALA A 12 -92.33 45.21 -61.67
C ALA A 12 -93.67 45.73 -62.24
N PRO A 13 -94.33 46.77 -61.66
CA PRO A 13 -93.81 47.74 -60.70
C PRO A 13 -94.73 47.99 -59.48
N LEU A 14 -94.49 47.34 -58.35
CA LEU A 14 -94.96 47.70 -56.99
C LEU A 14 -93.97 47.02 -56.02
N VAL A 15 -93.11 47.71 -55.27
CA VAL A 15 -93.29 49.00 -54.60
C VAL A 15 -92.35 50.08 -55.15
N ARG A 16 -92.90 51.26 -55.48
CA ARG A 16 -92.13 52.49 -55.75
C ARG A 16 -92.46 53.59 -54.74
N ALA A 17 -92.17 53.28 -53.49
CA ALA A 17 -92.15 54.17 -52.33
C ALA A 17 -91.09 53.58 -51.35
N ASP A 18 -90.06 54.28 -50.91
CA ASP A 18 -89.84 55.73 -50.96
C ASP A 18 -88.38 56.07 -51.31
N GLU A 19 -88.03 56.01 -52.61
CA GLU A 19 -86.76 56.58 -53.11
C GLU A 19 -86.85 58.11 -53.11
N SER A 20 -86.79 58.69 -51.92
CA SER A 20 -86.63 60.14 -51.74
C SER A 20 -85.38 60.61 -52.51
N ALA A 21 -85.59 61.54 -53.44
CA ALA A 21 -84.53 61.96 -54.36
C ALA A 21 -83.34 62.55 -53.60
N LEU A 22 -82.21 61.83 -53.57
CA LEU A 22 -81.02 62.20 -52.79
C LEU A 22 -80.49 63.57 -53.20
N SER A 23 -80.86 64.59 -52.40
CA SER A 23 -80.64 65.97 -52.75
C SER A 23 -79.14 66.29 -52.87
N ALA A 24 -78.80 67.30 -53.67
CA ALA A 24 -77.42 67.79 -53.74
C ALA A 24 -76.90 68.25 -52.36
N ARG A 25 -77.81 68.73 -51.49
CA ARG A 25 -77.51 69.14 -50.10
C ARG A 25 -77.09 67.95 -49.25
N ASP A 26 -77.72 66.79 -49.38
CA ASP A 26 -77.40 65.62 -48.54
C ASP A 26 -76.12 64.90 -49.03
N ARG A 27 -75.89 64.88 -50.34
CA ARG A 27 -74.57 64.50 -50.90
C ARG A 27 -73.45 65.45 -50.45
N ALA A 28 -73.70 66.75 -50.38
CA ALA A 28 -72.75 67.72 -49.83
C ALA A 28 -72.51 67.53 -48.32
N LYS A 29 -73.57 67.29 -47.52
CA LYS A 29 -73.43 66.90 -46.09
C LYS A 29 -72.55 65.66 -45.94
N ARG A 30 -72.78 64.61 -46.73
CA ARG A 30 -71.97 63.39 -46.69
C ARG A 30 -70.49 63.69 -46.95
N GLN A 31 -70.17 64.48 -47.99
CA GLN A 31 -68.79 64.86 -48.28
C GLN A 31 -68.15 65.73 -47.19
N LEU A 32 -68.92 66.64 -46.56
CA LEU A 32 -68.45 67.44 -45.43
C LEU A 32 -68.20 66.58 -44.18
N ALA A 33 -69.11 65.66 -43.84
CA ALA A 33 -68.96 64.73 -42.73
C ALA A 33 -67.75 63.78 -42.92
N VAL A 34 -67.55 63.26 -44.13
CA VAL A 34 -66.37 62.45 -44.49
C VAL A 34 -65.07 63.24 -44.32
N ARG A 35 -65.02 64.49 -44.81
CA ARG A 35 -63.84 65.36 -44.65
C ARG A 35 -63.60 65.77 -43.20
N ALA A 36 -64.64 66.05 -42.44
CA ALA A 36 -64.53 66.36 -41.01
C ALA A 36 -64.01 65.16 -40.20
N ALA A 37 -64.49 63.94 -40.50
CA ALA A 37 -63.99 62.71 -39.89
C ALA A 37 -62.51 62.46 -40.25
N ALA A 38 -62.17 62.53 -41.53
CA ALA A 38 -60.81 62.33 -42.03
C ALA A 38 -59.83 63.35 -41.42
N GLN A 39 -60.18 64.65 -41.43
CA GLN A 39 -59.39 65.68 -40.79
C GLN A 39 -59.24 65.42 -39.29
N LYS A 40 -60.33 65.07 -38.59
CA LYS A 40 -60.25 64.80 -37.15
C LYS A 40 -59.38 63.60 -36.79
N ILE A 41 -59.33 62.58 -37.65
CA ILE A 41 -58.41 61.43 -37.53
C ILE A 41 -56.95 61.90 -37.71
N VAL A 42 -56.67 62.71 -38.74
CA VAL A 42 -55.34 63.29 -39.00
C VAL A 42 -54.88 64.18 -37.85
N ASP A 43 -55.72 65.11 -37.38
CA ASP A 43 -55.44 66.00 -36.25
C ASP A 43 -55.09 65.21 -34.99
N THR A 44 -55.83 64.12 -34.73
CA THR A 44 -55.65 63.31 -33.51
C THR A 44 -54.33 62.56 -33.53
N LEU A 45 -53.92 61.99 -34.68
CA LEU A 45 -52.59 61.40 -34.85
C LEU A 45 -51.47 62.46 -34.76
N GLN A 46 -51.64 63.59 -35.43
CA GLN A 46 -50.65 64.68 -35.40
C GLN A 46 -50.50 65.31 -34.01
N SER A 47 -51.52 65.24 -33.15
CA SER A 47 -51.47 65.80 -31.79
C SER A 47 -50.52 65.07 -30.83
N GLY A 48 -49.99 63.89 -31.19
CA GLY A 48 -48.85 63.27 -30.50
C GLY A 48 -49.09 62.93 -29.03
N VAL A 49 -50.29 62.39 -28.73
CA VAL A 49 -50.84 62.14 -27.37
C VAL A 49 -49.79 61.71 -26.34
N ASP A 50 -49.47 62.62 -25.41
CA ASP A 50 -48.85 62.28 -24.13
C ASP A 50 -49.82 61.46 -23.28
N VAL A 51 -49.35 60.32 -22.77
CA VAL A 51 -50.15 59.40 -21.96
C VAL A 51 -50.59 60.08 -20.66
N SER A 52 -51.91 60.24 -20.49
CA SER A 52 -52.50 60.78 -19.26
C SER A 52 -52.23 59.87 -18.06
N GLU A 53 -52.20 60.38 -16.83
CA GLU A 53 -51.85 59.57 -15.65
C GLU A 53 -52.80 58.37 -15.46
N SER A 54 -54.10 58.55 -15.74
CA SER A 54 -55.09 57.46 -15.75
C SER A 54 -54.80 56.39 -16.81
N GLU A 55 -54.33 56.79 -17.99
CA GLU A 55 -53.99 55.90 -19.08
C GLU A 55 -52.65 55.20 -18.85
N ALA A 56 -51.68 55.88 -18.23
CA ALA A 56 -50.41 55.28 -17.80
C ALA A 56 -50.66 54.18 -16.76
N ARG A 57 -51.54 54.45 -15.78
CA ARG A 57 -52.01 53.43 -14.82
C ARG A 57 -52.73 52.28 -15.53
N ARG A 58 -53.60 52.54 -16.53
CA ARG A 58 -54.26 51.49 -17.34
C ARG A 58 -53.25 50.61 -18.06
N LEU A 59 -52.35 51.20 -18.85
CA LEU A 59 -51.38 50.47 -19.66
C LEU A 59 -50.38 49.70 -18.79
N SER A 60 -49.89 50.30 -17.71
CA SER A 60 -49.01 49.60 -16.75
C SER A 60 -49.72 48.41 -16.08
N ALA A 61 -51.01 48.53 -15.76
CA ALA A 61 -51.81 47.42 -15.26
C ALA A 61 -52.03 46.30 -16.31
N VAL A 62 -52.23 46.63 -17.59
CA VAL A 62 -52.33 45.66 -18.70
C VAL A 62 -51.00 44.92 -18.92
N LEU A 63 -49.88 45.64 -18.94
CA LEU A 63 -48.55 45.03 -19.02
C LEU A 63 -48.30 44.09 -17.83
N GLY A 64 -48.57 44.55 -16.60
CA GLY A 64 -48.38 43.76 -15.39
C GLY A 64 -49.31 42.55 -15.29
N ALA A 65 -50.55 42.65 -15.78
CA ALA A 65 -51.46 41.51 -15.87
C ALA A 65 -50.93 40.46 -16.86
N THR A 66 -50.40 40.88 -18.01
CA THR A 66 -49.81 39.98 -19.02
C THR A 66 -48.56 39.29 -18.48
N MET A 67 -47.63 40.04 -17.85
CA MET A 67 -46.45 39.47 -17.19
C MET A 67 -46.78 38.40 -16.14
N ARG A 68 -47.91 38.54 -15.42
CA ARG A 68 -48.37 37.57 -14.43
C ARG A 68 -49.16 36.40 -15.02
N ALA A 69 -49.74 36.56 -16.21
CA ALA A 69 -50.43 35.48 -16.92
C ALA A 69 -49.44 34.47 -17.53
N ASP A 70 -48.28 34.95 -18.02
CA ASP A 70 -47.17 34.10 -18.49
C ASP A 70 -45.83 34.54 -17.89
N VAL A 71 -45.63 34.24 -16.60
CA VAL A 71 -44.37 34.49 -15.91
C VAL A 71 -43.19 33.73 -16.53
N HIS A 72 -43.44 32.67 -17.32
CA HIS A 72 -42.37 31.92 -17.98
C HIS A 72 -41.81 32.70 -19.18
N ALA A 73 -42.66 33.15 -20.12
CA ALA A 73 -42.22 34.00 -21.23
C ALA A 73 -41.68 35.37 -20.74
N HIS A 74 -42.20 35.86 -19.62
CA HIS A 74 -41.78 37.11 -18.99
C HIS A 74 -40.71 36.92 -17.89
N ALA A 75 -40.06 35.75 -17.74
CA ALA A 75 -39.15 35.50 -16.61
C ALA A 75 -37.97 36.48 -16.56
N ALA A 76 -37.25 36.62 -17.68
CA ALA A 76 -36.10 37.52 -17.84
C ALA A 76 -36.55 38.96 -18.20
N PRO A 77 -35.95 40.03 -17.62
CA PRO A 77 -36.33 41.41 -17.90
C PRO A 77 -36.25 41.82 -19.38
N GLU A 78 -35.21 41.40 -20.12
CA GLU A 78 -35.00 41.79 -21.52
C GLU A 78 -36.02 41.15 -22.48
N ALA A 79 -36.31 39.86 -22.28
CA ALA A 79 -37.36 39.16 -23.01
C ALA A 79 -38.74 39.77 -22.70
N SER A 80 -39.03 40.01 -21.41
CA SER A 80 -40.27 40.66 -20.98
C SER A 80 -40.42 42.07 -21.56
N LEU A 81 -39.35 42.85 -21.67
CA LEU A 81 -39.37 44.21 -22.23
C LEU A 81 -39.66 44.18 -23.74
N THR A 82 -39.11 43.19 -24.45
CA THR A 82 -39.38 42.97 -25.88
C THR A 82 -40.86 42.63 -26.10
N LEU A 83 -41.41 41.67 -25.35
CA LEU A 83 -42.83 41.29 -25.44
C LEU A 83 -43.76 42.45 -25.08
N CYS A 84 -43.42 43.24 -24.05
CA CYS A 84 -44.20 44.41 -23.65
C CYS A 84 -44.16 45.55 -24.68
N ARG A 85 -43.10 45.66 -25.50
CA ARG A 85 -43.05 46.62 -26.62
C ARG A 85 -44.10 46.29 -27.67
N THR A 86 -44.16 45.03 -28.11
CA THR A 86 -45.19 44.57 -29.06
C THR A 86 -46.61 44.76 -28.50
N LEU A 87 -46.82 44.48 -27.20
CA LEU A 87 -48.12 44.72 -26.57
C LEU A 87 -48.50 46.22 -26.51
N LEU A 88 -47.53 47.13 -26.30
CA LEU A 88 -47.79 48.58 -26.40
C LEU A 88 -48.05 49.03 -27.85
N ASP A 89 -47.35 48.46 -28.84
CA ASP A 89 -47.62 48.71 -30.25
C ASP A 89 -49.07 48.32 -30.60
N ASP A 90 -49.51 47.14 -30.16
CA ASP A 90 -50.85 46.62 -30.45
C ASP A 90 -51.97 47.32 -29.69
N GLU A 91 -51.79 47.63 -28.40
CA GLU A 91 -52.71 48.50 -27.64
C GLU A 91 -52.86 49.88 -28.31
N ARG A 92 -51.77 50.46 -28.82
CA ARG A 92 -51.80 51.75 -29.53
C ARG A 92 -52.50 51.63 -30.89
N ARG A 93 -52.25 50.57 -31.67
CA ARG A 93 -52.99 50.26 -32.90
C ARG A 93 -54.49 50.11 -32.64
N GLN A 94 -54.87 49.43 -31.55
CA GLN A 94 -56.26 49.26 -31.16
C GLN A 94 -56.92 50.59 -30.74
N ALA A 95 -56.22 51.44 -29.98
CA ALA A 95 -56.69 52.78 -29.63
C ALA A 95 -56.93 53.66 -30.87
N ILE A 96 -56.00 53.67 -31.83
CA ILE A 96 -56.16 54.43 -33.09
C ILE A 96 -57.34 53.89 -33.91
N ASN A 97 -57.54 52.57 -33.96
CA ASN A 97 -58.71 51.97 -34.61
C ASN A 97 -60.01 52.42 -33.94
N GLN A 98 -60.09 52.45 -32.60
CA GLN A 98 -61.25 52.95 -31.87
C GLN A 98 -61.51 54.44 -32.18
N TRP A 99 -60.47 55.28 -32.26
CA TRP A 99 -60.63 56.69 -32.61
C TRP A 99 -61.20 56.89 -34.03
N VAL A 100 -60.85 56.02 -34.97
CA VAL A 100 -61.45 56.00 -36.32
C VAL A 100 -62.93 55.64 -36.24
N ASP A 101 -63.31 54.60 -35.50
CA ASP A 101 -64.70 54.19 -35.37
C ASP A 101 -65.56 55.23 -34.61
N ASP A 102 -65.01 55.86 -33.57
CA ASP A 102 -65.64 56.98 -32.86
C ASP A 102 -65.82 58.22 -33.75
N ALA A 103 -64.88 58.46 -34.68
CA ALA A 103 -64.98 59.54 -35.67
C ALA A 103 -66.04 59.22 -36.74
N ILE A 104 -66.10 57.97 -37.20
CA ILE A 104 -67.15 57.47 -38.12
C ILE A 104 -68.53 57.58 -37.46
N SER A 105 -68.68 57.19 -36.19
CA SER A 105 -69.95 57.28 -35.47
C SER A 105 -70.46 58.73 -35.39
N ARG A 106 -69.61 59.66 -34.95
CA ARG A 106 -69.93 61.09 -34.90
C ARG A 106 -70.16 61.73 -36.28
N ALA A 107 -69.59 61.17 -37.34
CA ALA A 107 -69.87 61.60 -38.71
C ALA A 107 -71.23 61.09 -39.21
N ARG A 108 -71.67 59.89 -38.80
CA ARG A 108 -72.99 59.32 -39.12
C ARG A 108 -74.13 60.13 -38.50
N GLU A 109 -73.93 60.73 -37.33
CA GLU A 109 -74.87 61.68 -36.71
C GLU A 109 -75.14 62.93 -37.58
N GLN A 110 -74.23 63.28 -38.50
CA GLN A 110 -74.30 64.50 -39.32
C GLN A 110 -74.92 64.29 -40.72
N THR A 111 -75.20 63.05 -41.12
CA THR A 111 -75.71 62.74 -42.47
C THR A 111 -76.62 61.52 -42.50
N ALA A 112 -77.76 61.63 -43.18
CA ALA A 112 -78.69 60.52 -43.39
C ALA A 112 -78.21 59.50 -44.46
N LEU A 113 -77.08 59.76 -45.11
CA LEU A 113 -76.45 58.84 -46.07
C LEU A 113 -75.43 57.92 -45.38
N PRO A 114 -75.38 56.62 -45.72
CA PRO A 114 -74.45 55.67 -45.11
C PRO A 114 -72.99 56.11 -45.31
N LEU A 115 -72.18 55.90 -44.28
CA LEU A 115 -70.74 56.18 -44.26
C LEU A 115 -69.99 54.88 -43.95
N GLU A 116 -69.17 54.46 -44.91
CA GLU A 116 -68.26 53.32 -44.76
C GLU A 116 -66.88 53.77 -44.31
N ARG A 117 -66.18 52.90 -43.57
CA ARG A 117 -64.83 53.15 -43.03
C ARG A 117 -63.83 53.49 -44.16
N ASP A 118 -63.89 52.74 -45.24
CA ASP A 118 -63.11 52.97 -46.47
C ASP A 118 -63.26 54.37 -47.06
N ASP A 119 -64.48 54.91 -47.11
CA ASP A 119 -64.72 56.23 -47.72
C ASP A 119 -64.04 57.36 -46.94
N ILE A 120 -63.87 57.17 -45.63
CA ILE A 120 -63.15 58.11 -44.75
C ILE A 120 -61.65 57.86 -44.80
N LEU A 121 -61.18 56.61 -44.75
CA LEU A 121 -59.74 56.30 -44.84
C LEU A 121 -59.13 56.72 -46.21
N ARG A 122 -59.87 56.59 -47.31
CA ARG A 122 -59.47 57.13 -48.64
C ARG A 122 -59.27 58.65 -48.64
N HIS A 123 -59.87 59.38 -47.71
CA HIS A 123 -59.66 60.83 -47.52
C HIS A 123 -58.54 61.16 -46.51
N VAL A 124 -58.00 60.17 -45.78
CA VAL A 124 -56.88 60.34 -44.82
C VAL A 124 -55.52 60.10 -45.48
N GLY A 125 -55.44 59.15 -46.42
CA GLY A 125 -54.24 58.83 -47.18
C GLY A 125 -54.11 57.33 -47.50
N SER A 126 -53.42 56.99 -48.59
CA SER A 126 -53.06 55.60 -48.92
C SER A 126 -51.96 55.02 -48.03
N ASP A 127 -51.24 55.90 -47.33
CA ASP A 127 -50.16 55.62 -46.37
C ASP A 127 -50.67 55.29 -44.95
N TRP A 128 -51.98 55.17 -44.77
CA TRP A 128 -52.63 54.99 -43.47
C TRP A 128 -52.02 53.89 -42.60
N ALA A 129 -51.82 52.69 -43.16
CA ALA A 129 -51.31 51.54 -42.40
C ALA A 129 -49.86 51.76 -41.91
N GLU A 130 -49.03 52.44 -42.70
CA GLU A 130 -47.65 52.76 -42.35
C GLU A 130 -47.60 53.83 -41.26
N ARG A 131 -48.43 54.89 -41.37
CA ARG A 131 -48.55 55.95 -40.36
C ARG A 131 -49.07 55.44 -39.01
N VAL A 132 -50.01 54.49 -39.01
CA VAL A 132 -50.48 53.82 -37.79
C VAL A 132 -49.38 52.95 -37.18
N ALA A 133 -48.60 52.24 -38.00
CA ALA A 133 -47.48 51.44 -37.51
C ALA A 133 -46.33 52.30 -36.95
N GLU A 134 -46.07 53.47 -37.55
CA GLU A 134 -45.05 54.40 -37.08
C GLU A 134 -45.46 55.11 -35.79
N ASP A 135 -46.70 55.58 -35.67
CA ASP A 135 -47.22 56.19 -34.43
C ASP A 135 -47.23 55.18 -33.27
N ALA A 136 -47.65 53.93 -33.54
CA ALA A 136 -47.58 52.84 -32.57
C ALA A 136 -46.14 52.63 -32.05
N LYS A 137 -45.17 52.44 -32.95
CA LYS A 137 -43.77 52.26 -32.58
C LYS A 137 -43.21 53.48 -31.85
N ARG A 138 -43.52 54.69 -32.29
CA ARG A 138 -43.06 55.94 -31.67
C ARG A 138 -43.65 56.11 -30.26
N PHE A 139 -44.89 55.69 -30.05
CA PHE A 139 -45.56 55.68 -28.75
C PHE A 139 -44.94 54.65 -27.81
N ALA A 140 -44.73 53.41 -28.27
CA ALA A 140 -44.03 52.39 -27.50
C ALA A 140 -42.60 52.83 -27.13
N ASP A 141 -41.81 53.29 -28.10
CA ASP A 141 -40.42 53.72 -27.88
C ASP A 141 -40.31 54.92 -26.91
N LYS A 142 -41.33 55.80 -26.86
CA LYS A 142 -41.41 56.94 -25.93
C LYS A 142 -41.84 56.55 -24.51
N HIS A 143 -42.71 55.55 -24.35
CA HIS A 143 -43.37 55.27 -23.06
C HIS A 143 -43.03 53.90 -22.44
N LEU A 144 -42.43 52.98 -23.19
CA LEU A 144 -42.13 51.60 -22.75
C LEU A 144 -41.36 51.56 -21.44
N THR A 145 -40.20 52.22 -21.35
CA THR A 145 -39.31 52.13 -20.17
C THR A 145 -40.03 52.48 -18.86
N THR A 146 -40.87 53.52 -18.87
CA THR A 146 -41.63 53.97 -17.69
C THR A 146 -42.79 53.03 -17.37
N LEU A 147 -43.59 52.65 -18.37
CA LEU A 147 -44.77 51.78 -18.17
C LEU A 147 -44.36 50.36 -17.78
N PHE A 148 -43.32 49.83 -18.43
CA PHE A 148 -42.68 48.55 -18.12
C PHE A 148 -42.05 48.57 -16.73
N GLY A 149 -41.27 49.59 -16.38
CA GLY A 149 -40.61 49.68 -15.07
C GLY A 149 -41.60 49.58 -13.91
N LEU A 150 -42.70 50.35 -14.00
CA LEU A 150 -43.79 50.29 -13.02
C LEU A 150 -44.52 48.93 -13.02
N ALA A 151 -44.84 48.40 -14.20
CA ALA A 151 -45.56 47.12 -14.35
C ALA A 151 -44.75 45.93 -13.82
N ARG A 152 -43.45 45.92 -14.11
CA ARG A 152 -42.48 44.93 -13.66
C ARG A 152 -42.27 45.01 -12.16
N GLN A 153 -41.99 46.21 -11.63
CA GLN A 153 -41.80 46.42 -10.19
C GLN A 153 -43.02 45.96 -9.38
N GLN A 154 -44.23 46.29 -9.83
CA GLN A 154 -45.47 45.85 -9.17
C GLN A 154 -45.67 44.33 -9.26
N SER A 155 -45.39 43.71 -10.41
CA SER A 155 -45.59 42.26 -10.59
C SER A 155 -44.54 41.44 -9.83
N VAL A 156 -43.29 41.89 -9.78
CA VAL A 156 -42.21 41.34 -8.95
C VAL A 156 -42.52 41.52 -7.46
N ALA A 157 -43.06 42.67 -7.03
CA ALA A 157 -43.45 42.89 -5.65
C ALA A 157 -44.59 41.94 -5.21
N LEU A 158 -45.64 41.81 -6.03
CA LEU A 158 -46.75 40.90 -5.76
C LEU A 158 -46.29 39.43 -5.67
N GLN A 159 -45.53 38.94 -6.66
CA GLN A 159 -45.00 37.57 -6.61
C GLN A 159 -44.04 37.35 -5.43
N ARG A 160 -43.26 38.38 -5.03
CA ARG A 160 -42.41 38.30 -3.83
C ARG A 160 -43.24 38.21 -2.55
N ASP A 161 -44.28 39.02 -2.38
CA ASP A 161 -45.14 38.96 -1.19
C ASP A 161 -45.95 37.65 -1.12
N GLU A 162 -46.35 37.05 -2.26
CA GLU A 162 -46.97 35.71 -2.31
C GLU A 162 -46.05 34.57 -1.81
N LEU A 163 -44.72 34.74 -1.93
CA LEU A 163 -43.72 33.73 -1.57
C LEU A 163 -43.01 34.00 -0.24
N LYS A 164 -43.05 35.26 0.23
CA LYS A 164 -42.41 35.74 1.46
C LYS A 164 -42.79 34.92 2.70
N ASP A 165 -44.06 34.58 2.86
CA ASP A 165 -44.55 33.79 3.98
C ASP A 165 -44.26 32.28 3.83
N ARG A 166 -43.74 31.83 2.66
CA ARG A 166 -43.28 30.46 2.42
C ARG A 166 -41.79 30.26 2.75
N ILE A 167 -40.96 31.29 2.62
CA ILE A 167 -39.52 31.23 2.91
C ILE A 167 -39.29 31.34 4.42
N THR A 168 -39.53 30.24 5.13
CA THR A 168 -39.44 30.15 6.59
C THR A 168 -38.42 29.09 7.02
N MET A 169 -38.00 29.13 8.29
CA MET A 169 -37.18 28.07 8.89
C MET A 169 -37.95 26.73 8.79
N PRO A 170 -37.36 25.65 8.26
CA PRO A 170 -38.03 24.34 8.18
C PRO A 170 -38.33 23.77 9.57
N SER A 171 -39.21 22.77 9.65
CA SER A 171 -39.40 22.07 10.92
C SER A 171 -38.15 21.26 11.28
N GLU A 172 -37.99 20.97 12.58
CA GLU A 172 -36.90 20.12 13.06
C GLU A 172 -36.99 18.69 12.47
N ALA A 173 -38.18 18.21 12.13
CA ALA A 173 -38.36 16.91 11.47
C ALA A 173 -37.89 16.93 10.02
N ASP A 174 -38.30 17.93 9.23
CA ASP A 174 -37.93 18.05 7.81
C ASP A 174 -36.42 18.26 7.65
N LEU A 175 -35.84 19.11 8.50
CA LEU A 175 -34.40 19.35 8.52
C LEU A 175 -33.65 18.08 8.90
N ASN A 176 -34.06 17.37 9.96
CA ASN A 176 -33.40 16.12 10.36
C ASN A 176 -33.52 15.03 9.29
N ALA A 177 -34.65 14.90 8.60
CA ALA A 177 -34.81 13.99 7.47
C ALA A 177 -33.85 14.34 6.32
N ARG A 178 -33.75 15.62 5.95
CA ARG A 178 -32.83 16.08 4.90
C ARG A 178 -31.35 15.89 5.28
N LEU A 179 -30.99 16.17 6.53
CA LEU A 179 -29.62 15.95 7.05
C LEU A 179 -29.27 14.46 7.16
N THR A 180 -30.25 13.58 7.39
CA THR A 180 -30.05 12.13 7.45
C THR A 180 -29.67 11.56 6.08
N VAL A 181 -30.41 11.93 5.03
CA VAL A 181 -30.08 11.57 3.64
C VAL A 181 -28.72 12.12 3.21
N LEU A 182 -28.35 13.30 3.72
CA LEU A 182 -27.04 13.90 3.48
C LEU A 182 -25.90 13.10 4.14
N ASP A 183 -26.03 12.71 5.41
CA ASP A 183 -25.07 11.85 6.13
C ASP A 183 -24.81 10.52 5.40
N GLU A 184 -25.87 9.91 4.88
CA GLU A 184 -25.85 8.62 4.17
C GLU A 184 -25.27 8.72 2.74
N SER A 185 -25.11 9.94 2.22
CA SER A 185 -24.48 10.21 0.91
C SER A 185 -22.98 10.58 1.00
N LEU A 186 -22.45 10.79 2.21
CA LEU A 186 -21.08 11.26 2.42
C LEU A 186 -20.10 10.13 2.74
N GLY A 187 -18.91 10.19 2.14
CA GLY A 187 -17.80 9.26 2.42
C GLY A 187 -16.98 9.60 3.67
N HIS A 188 -17.38 10.60 4.45
CA HIS A 188 -16.68 11.04 5.67
C HIS A 188 -17.66 11.57 6.71
N HIS A 189 -17.26 11.53 7.99
CA HIS A 189 -17.99 12.16 9.08
C HIS A 189 -17.00 12.78 10.10
N PRO A 190 -17.42 13.80 10.86
CA PRO A 190 -18.67 14.54 10.73
C PRO A 190 -18.76 15.31 9.40
N PRO A 191 -19.96 15.58 8.86
CA PRO A 191 -20.12 16.46 7.70
C PRO A 191 -19.49 17.84 7.92
N THR A 192 -18.92 18.41 6.86
CA THR A 192 -18.35 19.75 6.85
C THR A 192 -19.44 20.82 6.68
N PRO A 193 -19.15 22.09 7.00
CA PRO A 193 -20.08 23.19 6.71
C PRO A 193 -20.36 23.38 5.21
N SER A 194 -19.49 22.91 4.32
CA SER A 194 -19.65 22.96 2.86
C SER A 194 -20.68 21.93 2.34
N ASP A 195 -20.77 20.74 2.94
CA ASP A 195 -21.73 19.72 2.48
C ASP A 195 -23.18 20.21 2.67
N LEU A 196 -23.39 21.06 3.68
CA LEU A 196 -24.67 21.70 3.97
C LEU A 196 -25.09 22.76 2.95
N ASP A 197 -24.27 23.14 1.95
CA ASP A 197 -24.71 24.02 0.85
C ASP A 197 -25.82 23.37 -0.01
N GLY A 198 -25.91 22.04 -0.02
CA GLY A 198 -27.03 21.30 -0.61
C GLY A 198 -28.40 21.55 0.06
N LEU A 199 -28.44 22.28 1.17
CA LEU A 199 -29.68 22.77 1.78
C LEU A 199 -30.24 24.02 1.08
N THR A 200 -29.40 24.93 0.55
CA THR A 200 -29.87 26.19 -0.06
C THR A 200 -30.76 25.94 -1.28
N ALA A 201 -30.42 24.96 -2.11
CA ALA A 201 -31.24 24.56 -3.25
C ALA A 201 -32.58 23.90 -2.84
N TRP A 202 -32.58 23.15 -1.74
CA TRP A 202 -33.78 22.51 -1.19
C TRP A 202 -34.72 23.54 -0.52
N LEU A 203 -34.18 24.44 0.29
CA LEU A 203 -34.94 25.51 0.93
C LEU A 203 -35.60 26.44 -0.09
N ALA A 204 -34.90 26.77 -1.18
CA ALA A 204 -35.47 27.54 -2.28
C ALA A 204 -36.64 26.82 -2.99
N SER A 205 -36.58 25.48 -3.14
CA SER A 205 -37.64 24.70 -3.77
C SER A 205 -38.85 24.43 -2.88
N LEU A 206 -38.72 24.57 -1.55
CA LEU A 206 -39.87 24.59 -0.63
C LEU A 206 -40.75 25.84 -0.83
N ALA A 207 -40.15 26.99 -1.14
CA ALA A 207 -40.89 28.23 -1.36
C ALA A 207 -41.59 28.25 -2.73
N SER A 208 -40.89 27.82 -3.78
CA SER A 208 -41.44 27.71 -5.14
C SER A 208 -41.27 26.29 -5.69
N PRO A 209 -42.35 25.50 -5.77
CA PRO A 209 -42.36 24.23 -6.48
C PRO A 209 -41.93 24.42 -7.95
N ALA A 210 -41.31 23.39 -8.54
CA ALA A 210 -40.79 23.45 -9.92
C ALA A 210 -41.85 23.73 -11.00
N SER A 211 -43.14 23.64 -10.66
CA SER A 211 -44.28 23.98 -11.52
C SER A 211 -44.69 25.46 -11.50
N GLN A 212 -44.12 26.30 -10.61
CA GLN A 212 -44.43 27.72 -10.50
C GLN A 212 -43.25 28.57 -11.01
N PRO A 213 -43.32 29.12 -12.25
CA PRO A 213 -42.26 29.97 -12.79
C PRO A 213 -42.15 31.30 -12.03
N LEU A 214 -40.92 31.81 -11.92
CA LEU A 214 -40.58 33.04 -11.20
C LEU A 214 -39.93 34.07 -12.11
N PHE A 215 -40.17 35.35 -11.82
CA PHE A 215 -39.30 36.42 -12.31
C PHE A 215 -37.89 36.28 -11.73
N GLU A 216 -36.84 36.61 -12.48
CA GLU A 216 -35.45 36.44 -12.05
C GLU A 216 -35.13 37.18 -10.73
N GLU A 217 -35.69 38.38 -10.52
CA GLU A 217 -35.56 39.17 -9.29
C GLU A 217 -36.22 38.50 -8.07
N VAL A 218 -37.21 37.64 -8.31
CA VAL A 218 -37.90 36.85 -7.27
C VAL A 218 -37.13 35.56 -7.02
N ALA A 219 -36.66 34.88 -8.07
CA ALA A 219 -35.81 33.68 -7.96
C ALA A 219 -34.49 33.98 -7.22
N HIS A 220 -33.86 35.11 -7.51
CA HIS A 220 -32.64 35.57 -6.83
C HIS A 220 -32.90 35.82 -5.34
N SER A 221 -33.88 36.68 -5.01
CA SER A 221 -34.20 36.99 -3.61
C SER A 221 -34.72 35.77 -2.81
N THR A 222 -35.35 34.79 -3.47
CA THR A 222 -35.69 33.49 -2.87
C THR A 222 -34.44 32.68 -2.54
N ARG A 223 -33.44 32.64 -3.42
CA ARG A 223 -32.16 31.96 -3.17
C ARG A 223 -31.32 32.66 -2.09
N GLU A 224 -31.30 33.99 -2.05
CA GLU A 224 -30.62 34.75 -0.99
C GLU A 224 -31.23 34.47 0.39
N ALA A 225 -32.57 34.48 0.50
CA ALA A 225 -33.26 34.18 1.75
C ALA A 225 -33.09 32.70 2.17
N ALA A 226 -33.09 31.77 1.21
CA ALA A 226 -32.76 30.37 1.44
C ALA A 226 -31.31 30.19 1.95
N ASP A 227 -30.33 30.90 1.39
CA ASP A 227 -28.95 30.86 1.88
C ASP A 227 -28.84 31.42 3.31
N GLN A 228 -29.50 32.54 3.62
CA GLN A 228 -29.52 33.07 4.99
C GLN A 228 -30.05 32.05 6.02
N ILE A 229 -31.02 31.22 5.63
CA ILE A 229 -31.50 30.09 6.45
C ILE A 229 -30.45 28.98 6.51
N THR A 230 -29.80 28.61 5.39
CA THR A 230 -28.69 27.64 5.38
C THR A 230 -27.55 28.09 6.31
N GLN A 231 -27.06 29.33 6.23
CA GLN A 231 -26.00 29.84 7.10
C GLN A 231 -26.42 29.79 8.59
N ARG A 232 -27.71 29.98 8.89
CA ARG A 232 -28.29 29.83 10.24
C ARG A 232 -28.32 28.37 10.72
N VAL A 233 -28.52 27.41 9.82
CA VAL A 233 -28.38 25.96 10.12
C VAL A 233 -26.90 25.60 10.30
N LYS A 234 -26.01 26.03 9.40
CA LYS A 234 -24.55 25.79 9.48
C LYS A 234 -23.98 26.28 10.82
N LEU A 235 -24.35 27.49 11.25
CA LEU A 235 -23.90 28.06 12.53
C LEU A 235 -24.34 27.19 13.73
N GLN A 236 -25.61 26.79 13.78
CA GLN A 236 -26.12 25.93 14.87
C GLN A 236 -25.43 24.56 14.86
N TYR A 237 -25.24 23.95 13.69
CA TYR A 237 -24.51 22.70 13.53
C TYR A 237 -23.06 22.80 14.02
N GLN A 238 -22.31 23.83 13.59
CA GLN A 238 -20.94 24.10 14.04
C GLN A 238 -20.84 24.28 15.56
N GLN A 239 -21.77 25.01 16.16
CA GLN A 239 -21.81 25.21 17.62
C GLN A 239 -22.08 23.90 18.37
N GLN A 240 -23.05 23.10 17.90
CA GLN A 240 -23.38 21.79 18.48
C GLN A 240 -22.19 20.81 18.38
N LEU A 241 -21.50 20.79 17.23
CA LEU A 241 -20.30 19.96 17.01
C LEU A 241 -19.11 20.43 17.86
N THR A 242 -18.91 21.74 18.00
CA THR A 242 -17.87 22.33 18.87
C THR A 242 -18.11 22.00 20.35
N ALA A 243 -19.37 21.99 20.79
CA ALA A 243 -19.73 21.61 22.16
C ALA A 243 -19.45 20.12 22.42
N LEU A 244 -19.76 19.26 21.44
CA LEU A 244 -19.49 17.82 21.48
C LEU A 244 -17.97 17.55 21.58
N GLY A 245 -17.16 18.16 20.70
CA GLY A 245 -15.69 17.99 20.73
C GLY A 245 -15.04 18.49 22.03
N LYS A 246 -15.55 19.59 22.62
CA LYS A 246 -15.09 20.07 23.95
C LYS A 246 -15.51 19.14 25.09
N ALA A 247 -16.66 18.47 24.98
CA ALA A 247 -17.11 17.50 25.98
C ALA A 247 -16.30 16.21 25.91
N ALA A 248 -15.93 15.75 24.71
CA ALA A 248 -15.07 14.59 24.50
C ALA A 248 -13.71 14.73 25.22
N THR A 249 -13.07 15.90 25.13
CA THR A 249 -11.78 16.18 25.80
C THR A 249 -11.92 16.46 27.30
N ALA A 250 -13.09 16.87 27.79
CA ALA A 250 -13.34 17.14 29.20
C ALA A 250 -13.77 15.90 30.02
N LEU A 251 -14.10 14.78 29.38
CA LEU A 251 -14.53 13.56 30.05
C LEU A 251 -13.37 12.85 30.77
N PRO A 252 -13.48 12.47 32.06
CA PRO A 252 -12.43 11.77 32.77
C PRO A 252 -12.15 10.40 32.14
N PRO A 253 -10.90 9.89 32.18
CA PRO A 253 -10.52 8.64 31.49
C PRO A 253 -11.28 7.41 32.02
N THR A 254 -11.74 7.44 33.27
CA THR A 254 -12.57 6.40 33.90
C THR A 254 -13.97 6.24 33.29
N ALA A 255 -14.45 7.21 32.49
CA ALA A 255 -15.66 7.05 31.69
C ALA A 255 -15.35 6.17 30.46
N ILE A 256 -15.55 4.85 30.61
CA ILE A 256 -15.26 3.80 29.62
C ILE A 256 -16.52 3.12 29.03
N GLU A 257 -17.73 3.60 29.35
CA GLU A 257 -18.99 3.08 28.81
C GLU A 257 -19.53 4.01 27.72
N ALA A 258 -19.70 3.51 26.49
CA ALA A 258 -20.18 4.33 25.37
C ALA A 258 -21.52 5.04 25.66
N ASP A 259 -22.46 4.42 26.37
CA ASP A 259 -23.72 5.09 26.72
C ASP A 259 -23.55 6.25 27.71
N SER A 260 -22.64 6.15 28.69
CA SER A 260 -22.38 7.26 29.63
C SER A 260 -21.59 8.39 28.97
N ILE A 261 -20.63 8.04 28.11
CA ILE A 261 -19.92 9.01 27.25
C ILE A 261 -20.93 9.73 26.35
N ARG A 262 -21.76 9.01 25.59
CA ARG A 262 -22.80 9.54 24.69
C ARG A 262 -23.79 10.44 25.43
N ALA A 263 -24.24 10.04 26.62
CA ALA A 263 -25.12 10.86 27.46
C ALA A 263 -24.47 12.19 27.85
N ALA A 264 -23.21 12.18 28.29
CA ALA A 264 -22.48 13.40 28.65
C ALA A 264 -22.20 14.32 27.44
N LEU A 265 -21.82 13.74 26.29
CA LEU A 265 -21.66 14.47 25.03
C LEU A 265 -22.98 15.19 24.65
N MET A 266 -24.10 14.45 24.66
CA MET A 266 -25.42 15.00 24.34
C MET A 266 -25.90 16.03 25.37
N GLN A 267 -25.55 15.89 26.66
CA GLN A 267 -25.84 16.89 27.69
C GLN A 267 -25.07 18.19 27.46
N ALA A 268 -23.81 18.12 27.03
CA ALA A 268 -23.03 19.30 26.65
C ALA A 268 -23.62 20.00 25.42
N THR A 269 -24.03 19.24 24.38
CA THR A 269 -24.76 19.77 23.23
C THR A 269 -26.05 20.49 23.64
N HIS A 270 -26.89 19.88 24.50
CA HIS A 270 -28.08 20.54 25.03
C HIS A 270 -27.74 21.84 25.79
N THR A 271 -26.69 21.82 26.60
CA THR A 271 -26.25 23.00 27.38
C THR A 271 -25.82 24.14 26.45
N ALA A 272 -25.07 23.84 25.38
CA ALA A 272 -24.69 24.82 24.36
C ALA A 272 -25.90 25.38 23.59
N ILE A 273 -26.89 24.54 23.25
CA ILE A 273 -28.15 24.99 22.62
C ILE A 273 -28.90 25.95 23.54
N GLN A 274 -28.99 25.68 24.85
CA GLN A 274 -29.67 26.57 25.79
C GLN A 274 -28.90 27.89 25.99
N ALA A 275 -27.56 27.85 26.02
CA ALA A 275 -26.74 29.06 26.04
C ALA A 275 -26.98 29.93 24.79
N PHE A 276 -26.97 29.33 23.60
CA PHE A 276 -27.27 30.04 22.34
C PHE A 276 -28.71 30.59 22.29
N ARG A 277 -29.69 29.88 22.87
CA ARG A 277 -31.07 30.39 23.03
C ARG A 277 -31.16 31.62 23.93
N VAL A 278 -30.34 31.71 24.98
CA VAL A 278 -30.23 32.91 25.83
C VAL A 278 -29.52 34.04 25.08
N GLU A 279 -28.48 33.72 24.32
CA GLU A 279 -27.71 34.70 23.56
C GLU A 279 -28.50 35.34 22.40
N GLU A 280 -29.16 34.56 21.53
CA GLU A 280 -30.00 35.13 20.46
C GLU A 280 -31.16 35.96 21.04
N ARG A 281 -31.79 35.52 22.14
CA ARG A 281 -32.84 36.31 22.81
C ARG A 281 -32.31 37.64 23.37
N ARG A 282 -31.07 37.67 23.88
CA ARG A 282 -30.42 38.89 24.40
C ARG A 282 -30.01 39.84 23.27
N ASN A 283 -29.37 39.30 22.24
CA ASN A 283 -28.79 40.09 21.15
C ASN A 283 -29.84 40.52 20.11
N ARG A 284 -30.94 39.77 19.98
CA ARG A 284 -32.01 39.96 18.98
C ARG A 284 -33.38 39.57 19.56
N PRO A 285 -33.97 40.33 20.50
CA PRO A 285 -35.23 39.96 21.15
C PRO A 285 -36.45 39.86 20.20
N ALA A 286 -36.37 40.43 18.99
CA ALA A 286 -37.38 40.27 17.93
C ALA A 286 -37.11 39.09 16.98
N SER A 287 -36.03 38.32 17.18
CA SER A 287 -35.64 37.16 16.36
C SER A 287 -36.68 36.05 16.47
N ARG A 288 -37.38 35.77 15.36
CA ARG A 288 -38.22 34.56 15.21
C ARG A 288 -37.40 33.34 14.71
N THR A 289 -36.07 33.38 14.83
CA THR A 289 -35.18 32.31 14.35
C THR A 289 -35.42 31.02 15.14
N THR A 290 -35.76 29.93 14.46
CA THR A 290 -35.86 28.61 15.08
C THR A 290 -34.48 28.12 15.53
N ILE A 291 -34.36 27.82 16.82
CA ILE A 291 -33.16 27.22 17.40
C ILE A 291 -33.46 25.77 17.76
N TYR A 292 -32.95 24.87 16.92
CA TYR A 292 -33.26 23.44 16.94
C TYR A 292 -32.74 22.75 18.21
N GLY A 293 -33.25 21.56 18.49
CA GLY A 293 -32.61 20.58 19.37
C GLY A 293 -31.30 20.04 18.79
N PRO A 294 -30.70 19.02 19.43
CA PRO A 294 -29.55 18.31 18.87
C PRO A 294 -29.91 17.72 17.51
N LEU A 295 -29.23 18.14 16.45
CA LEU A 295 -29.48 17.64 15.10
C LEU A 295 -29.11 16.15 15.01
N THR A 296 -29.76 15.40 14.13
CA THR A 296 -29.57 13.94 14.00
C THR A 296 -28.12 13.58 13.66
N LEU A 297 -27.44 14.42 12.87
CA LEU A 297 -25.99 14.34 12.63
C LEU A 297 -25.17 14.35 13.93
N ILE A 298 -25.53 15.24 14.86
CA ILE A 298 -24.82 15.42 16.13
C ILE A 298 -25.13 14.25 17.09
N ALA A 299 -26.34 13.71 17.06
CA ALA A 299 -26.68 12.49 17.81
C ALA A 299 -25.95 11.23 17.25
N ARG A 300 -25.83 11.11 15.93
CA ARG A 300 -25.02 10.08 15.27
C ARG A 300 -23.54 10.24 15.61
N GLU A 301 -23.01 11.46 15.51
CA GLU A 301 -21.61 11.76 15.83
C GLU A 301 -21.28 11.54 17.31
N ALA A 302 -22.18 11.91 18.25
CA ALA A 302 -22.00 11.63 19.67
C ALA A 302 -21.96 10.11 19.95
N THR A 303 -22.68 9.31 19.16
CA THR A 303 -22.64 7.85 19.24
C THR A 303 -21.34 7.29 18.66
N ARG A 304 -20.88 7.82 17.51
CA ARG A 304 -19.61 7.47 16.86
C ARG A 304 -18.41 7.77 17.76
N GLN A 305 -18.31 8.99 18.29
CA GLN A 305 -17.23 9.38 19.21
C GLN A 305 -17.30 8.62 20.53
N ALA A 306 -18.48 8.32 21.05
CA ALA A 306 -18.59 7.52 22.27
C ALA A 306 -18.07 6.09 22.12
N GLY A 307 -18.30 5.44 20.97
CA GLY A 307 -17.72 4.14 20.66
C GLY A 307 -16.20 4.21 20.51
N ALA A 308 -15.68 5.20 19.78
CA ALA A 308 -14.25 5.40 19.59
C ALA A 308 -13.50 5.69 20.91
N LEU A 309 -14.06 6.56 21.75
CA LEU A 309 -13.51 6.87 23.08
C LEU A 309 -13.59 5.68 24.02
N GLN A 310 -14.66 4.88 23.99
CA GLN A 310 -14.73 3.63 24.74
C GLN A 310 -13.61 2.67 24.33
N GLU A 311 -13.40 2.47 23.02
CA GLU A 311 -12.35 1.58 22.51
C GLU A 311 -10.94 2.08 22.90
N GLU A 312 -10.65 3.37 22.68
CA GLU A 312 -9.38 4.01 23.04
C GLU A 312 -9.07 3.88 24.53
N ARG A 313 -10.06 4.20 25.39
CA ARG A 313 -9.89 4.17 26.86
C ARG A 313 -9.79 2.76 27.42
N LEU A 314 -10.47 1.79 26.83
CA LEU A 314 -10.31 0.37 27.19
C LEU A 314 -8.92 -0.14 26.80
N VAL A 315 -8.41 0.21 25.61
CA VAL A 315 -7.04 -0.12 25.19
C VAL A 315 -6.01 0.51 26.15
N ALA A 316 -6.13 1.80 26.45
CA ALA A 316 -5.24 2.49 27.39
C ALA A 316 -5.29 1.84 28.79
N ALA A 317 -6.49 1.64 29.35
CA ALA A 317 -6.67 1.04 30.68
C ALA A 317 -6.19 -0.42 30.79
N ILE A 318 -6.06 -1.14 29.66
CA ILE A 318 -5.43 -2.47 29.60
C ILE A 318 -3.89 -2.36 29.57
N GLN A 319 -3.33 -1.40 28.82
CA GLN A 319 -1.89 -1.19 28.69
C GLN A 319 -1.25 -0.52 29.93
N GLU A 320 -2.02 0.30 30.63
CA GLU A 320 -1.69 0.91 31.94
C GLU A 320 -1.74 -0.07 33.12
N GLN A 321 -2.20 -1.31 32.90
CA GLN A 321 -2.08 -2.33 33.93
C GLN A 321 -0.60 -2.57 34.28
N GLY A 322 -0.32 -2.69 35.58
CA GLY A 322 0.91 -3.32 36.05
C GLY A 322 0.98 -4.79 35.62
N ASP A 323 2.11 -5.44 35.90
CA ASP A 323 2.33 -6.82 35.48
C ASP A 323 1.21 -7.75 35.90
N LEU A 324 0.90 -8.68 34.99
CA LEU A 324 -0.11 -9.70 35.20
C LEU A 324 0.45 -10.83 36.09
N PRO A 325 -0.40 -11.54 36.86
CA PRO A 325 0.05 -12.63 37.72
C PRO A 325 0.37 -13.88 36.89
N ILE A 326 1.49 -13.83 36.16
CA ILE A 326 2.05 -14.93 35.37
C ILE A 326 3.36 -15.33 36.05
N GLU A 327 3.39 -16.52 36.64
CA GLU A 327 4.55 -17.01 37.39
C GLU A 327 5.48 -17.85 36.50
N ALA A 328 6.79 -17.80 36.76
CA ALA A 328 7.78 -18.53 35.98
C ALA A 328 7.55 -20.05 36.02
N ASP A 329 7.19 -20.58 37.19
CA ASP A 329 6.98 -22.01 37.39
C ASP A 329 5.64 -22.48 36.78
N ALA A 330 4.65 -21.58 36.66
CA ALA A 330 3.44 -21.83 35.88
C ALA A 330 3.75 -21.95 34.37
N ILE A 331 4.57 -21.05 33.82
CA ILE A 331 5.07 -21.17 32.43
C ILE A 331 5.82 -22.49 32.25
N GLU A 332 6.72 -22.83 33.19
CA GLU A 332 7.51 -24.07 33.16
C GLU A 332 6.63 -25.34 33.18
N SER A 333 5.55 -25.33 33.98
CA SER A 333 4.55 -26.40 34.02
C SER A 333 3.80 -26.54 32.69
N VAL A 334 3.38 -25.43 32.07
CA VAL A 334 2.71 -25.48 30.76
C VAL A 334 3.65 -25.97 29.66
N LEU A 335 4.90 -25.49 29.62
CA LEU A 335 5.92 -25.95 28.68
C LEU A 335 6.14 -27.47 28.78
N ARG A 336 6.21 -28.02 30.00
CA ARG A 336 6.35 -29.48 30.21
C ARG A 336 5.09 -30.29 29.85
N SER A 337 3.90 -29.68 29.87
CA SER A 337 2.63 -30.38 29.58
C SER A 337 2.45 -30.74 28.10
N ASP A 338 3.01 -29.96 27.18
CA ASP A 338 3.09 -30.30 25.75
C ASP A 338 4.38 -29.73 25.12
N LEU A 339 5.49 -30.42 25.36
CA LEU A 339 6.80 -30.08 24.82
C LEU A 339 6.82 -30.06 23.27
N LYS A 340 5.90 -30.77 22.61
CA LYS A 340 5.82 -30.84 21.14
C LYS A 340 5.17 -29.58 20.56
N ALA A 341 4.05 -29.13 21.12
CA ALA A 341 3.45 -27.83 20.75
C ALA A 341 4.34 -26.64 21.14
N HIS A 342 5.12 -26.80 22.22
CA HIS A 342 6.08 -25.80 22.69
C HIS A 342 7.50 -25.93 22.09
N ARG A 343 7.69 -26.72 21.02
CA ARG A 343 8.98 -26.92 20.34
C ARG A 343 9.65 -25.59 19.94
N ASP A 344 9.02 -24.84 19.04
CA ASP A 344 9.54 -23.56 18.54
C ASP A 344 9.27 -22.39 19.51
N PRO A 345 10.22 -21.46 19.74
CA PRO A 345 10.04 -20.32 20.64
C PRO A 345 8.91 -19.35 20.24
N LYS A 346 8.65 -19.12 18.94
CA LYS A 346 7.60 -18.19 18.47
C LYS A 346 6.21 -18.80 18.62
N GLN A 347 6.04 -20.06 18.21
CA GLN A 347 4.83 -20.85 18.41
C GLN A 347 4.52 -20.97 19.90
N SER A 348 5.52 -21.34 20.71
CA SER A 348 5.38 -21.40 22.17
C SER A 348 4.94 -20.06 22.77
N ARG A 349 5.50 -18.94 22.31
CA ARG A 349 5.09 -17.59 22.75
C ARG A 349 3.64 -17.30 22.36
N SER A 350 3.23 -17.62 21.13
CA SER A 350 1.86 -17.42 20.66
C SER A 350 0.84 -18.24 21.46
N LEU A 351 1.11 -19.54 21.69
CA LEU A 351 0.24 -20.43 22.47
C LEU A 351 0.06 -19.93 23.90
N LEU A 352 1.16 -19.52 24.55
CA LEU A 352 1.12 -18.99 25.92
C LEU A 352 0.41 -17.64 26.00
N ILE A 353 0.55 -16.76 25.00
CA ILE A 353 -0.23 -15.51 24.92
C ILE A 353 -1.73 -15.84 24.85
N THR A 354 -2.16 -16.67 23.89
CA THR A 354 -3.58 -17.05 23.72
C THR A 354 -4.16 -17.70 24.97
N ARG A 355 -3.38 -18.56 25.65
CA ARG A 355 -3.75 -19.18 26.92
C ARG A 355 -3.95 -18.15 28.03
N TYR A 356 -2.93 -17.37 28.36
CA TYR A 356 -3.00 -16.41 29.46
C TYR A 356 -3.97 -15.24 29.17
N ALA A 357 -4.15 -14.82 27.91
CA ALA A 357 -5.19 -13.86 27.50
C ALA A 357 -6.62 -14.39 27.66
N THR A 358 -6.78 -15.72 27.76
CA THR A 358 -8.06 -16.36 28.09
C THR A 358 -8.21 -16.51 29.61
N GLU A 359 -7.21 -17.08 30.29
CA GLU A 359 -7.23 -17.30 31.75
C GLU A 359 -7.33 -15.99 32.56
N LEU A 360 -6.72 -14.90 32.10
CA LEU A 360 -6.68 -13.61 32.82
C LEU A 360 -7.80 -12.63 32.43
N ARG A 361 -8.64 -12.96 31.44
CA ARG A 361 -9.76 -12.10 30.99
C ARG A 361 -10.75 -11.74 32.12
N PRO A 362 -11.15 -12.66 33.01
CA PRO A 362 -12.05 -12.32 34.13
C PRO A 362 -11.41 -11.34 35.12
N LEU A 363 -10.10 -11.46 35.34
CA LEU A 363 -9.32 -10.55 36.21
C LEU A 363 -9.20 -9.16 35.58
N LEU A 364 -8.89 -9.06 34.29
CA LEU A 364 -8.88 -7.79 33.56
C LEU A 364 -10.26 -7.12 33.56
N THR A 365 -11.31 -7.88 33.26
CA THR A 365 -12.71 -7.40 33.30
C THR A 365 -13.09 -6.87 34.69
N THR A 366 -12.63 -7.53 35.76
CA THR A 366 -12.87 -7.08 37.14
C THR A 366 -12.09 -5.81 37.47
N ARG A 367 -10.80 -5.69 37.08
CA ARG A 367 -10.02 -4.47 37.28
C ARG A 367 -10.61 -3.27 36.52
N LEU A 368 -11.08 -3.46 35.28
CA LEU A 368 -11.75 -2.43 34.48
C LEU A 368 -13.11 -2.02 35.08
N ALA A 369 -13.86 -2.98 35.65
CA ALA A 369 -15.10 -2.67 36.38
C ALA A 369 -14.84 -1.84 37.64
N THR A 370 -13.77 -2.13 38.39
CA THR A 370 -13.33 -1.31 39.53
C THR A 370 -12.87 0.10 39.09
N LEU A 371 -12.15 0.23 37.98
CA LEU A 371 -11.73 1.53 37.42
C LEU A 371 -12.94 2.43 37.08
N ALA A 372 -14.03 1.84 36.59
CA ALA A 372 -15.30 2.51 36.34
C ALA A 372 -16.20 2.66 37.59
N ALA A 373 -15.67 2.40 38.79
CA ALA A 373 -16.38 2.42 40.08
C ALA A 373 -17.64 1.52 40.15
N ARG A 374 -17.66 0.42 39.38
CA ARG A 374 -18.78 -0.54 39.27
C ARG A 374 -18.31 -2.01 39.42
N PRO A 375 -17.55 -2.37 40.47
CA PRO A 375 -16.99 -3.72 40.63
C PRO A 375 -18.06 -4.81 40.71
N ASP A 376 -19.21 -4.52 41.35
CA ASP A 376 -20.28 -5.49 41.58
C ASP A 376 -21.29 -5.60 40.43
N ASP A 377 -21.26 -4.68 39.48
CA ASP A 377 -22.22 -4.66 38.36
C ASP A 377 -21.95 -5.82 37.38
N SER A 378 -22.78 -6.85 37.44
CA SER A 378 -22.66 -8.03 36.57
C SER A 378 -23.01 -7.72 35.12
N ALA A 379 -24.03 -6.90 34.87
CA ALA A 379 -24.47 -6.51 33.52
C ALA A 379 -23.46 -5.58 32.82
N PHE A 380 -22.69 -4.79 33.57
CA PHE A 380 -21.55 -4.06 33.05
C PHE A 380 -20.36 -4.98 32.77
N ARG A 381 -20.01 -5.88 33.70
CA ARG A 381 -18.92 -6.86 33.50
C ARG A 381 -19.15 -7.78 32.30
N SER A 382 -20.36 -8.29 32.09
CA SER A 382 -20.69 -9.09 30.89
C SER A 382 -20.57 -8.28 29.58
N ARG A 383 -20.86 -6.97 29.60
CA ARG A 383 -20.66 -6.10 28.43
C ARG A 383 -19.19 -5.78 28.19
N LEU A 384 -18.38 -5.63 29.24
CA LEU A 384 -16.92 -5.50 29.12
C LEU A 384 -16.29 -6.77 28.54
N ASP A 385 -16.65 -7.96 29.03
CA ASP A 385 -16.14 -9.24 28.50
C ASP A 385 -16.53 -9.46 27.02
N ALA A 386 -17.77 -9.11 26.66
CA ALA A 386 -18.23 -9.12 25.27
C ALA A 386 -17.46 -8.14 24.38
N LEU A 387 -17.11 -6.94 24.88
CA LEU A 387 -16.27 -5.98 24.17
C LEU A 387 -14.82 -6.47 24.01
N ILE A 388 -14.21 -7.02 25.07
CA ILE A 388 -12.85 -7.57 25.05
C ILE A 388 -12.75 -8.77 24.10
N THR A 389 -13.81 -9.57 24.00
CA THR A 389 -13.86 -10.76 23.13
C THR A 389 -14.25 -10.42 21.69
N GLY A 390 -15.16 -9.46 21.48
CA GLY A 390 -15.70 -9.12 20.16
C GLY A 390 -14.94 -8.03 19.41
N ASN A 391 -14.21 -7.13 20.09
CA ASN A 391 -13.44 -6.06 19.46
C ASN A 391 -11.97 -6.47 19.28
N LYS A 392 -11.56 -6.66 18.02
CA LYS A 392 -10.20 -7.06 17.62
C LYS A 392 -9.08 -6.14 18.13
N ARG A 393 -9.33 -4.84 18.32
CA ARG A 393 -8.32 -3.90 18.85
C ARG A 393 -8.15 -4.04 20.36
N ILE A 394 -9.26 -4.26 21.08
CA ILE A 394 -9.25 -4.50 22.53
C ILE A 394 -8.63 -5.87 22.83
N SER A 395 -8.98 -6.92 22.06
CA SER A 395 -8.37 -8.25 22.23
C SER A 395 -6.85 -8.20 21.98
N LEU A 396 -6.41 -7.50 20.92
CA LEU A 396 -4.98 -7.31 20.62
C LEU A 396 -4.25 -6.53 21.74
N ALA A 397 -4.91 -5.60 22.42
CA ALA A 397 -4.33 -4.91 23.59
C ALA A 397 -4.14 -5.86 24.78
N VAL A 398 -5.06 -6.82 24.99
CA VAL A 398 -4.88 -7.90 25.98
C VAL A 398 -3.70 -8.79 25.60
N ASP A 399 -3.63 -9.24 24.34
CA ASP A 399 -2.52 -10.08 23.85
C ASP A 399 -1.16 -9.37 24.00
N GLN A 400 -1.10 -8.06 23.74
CA GLN A 400 0.09 -7.23 23.94
C GLN A 400 0.49 -7.11 25.42
N GLN A 401 -0.46 -6.88 26.33
CA GLN A 401 -0.19 -6.77 27.76
C GLN A 401 0.24 -8.13 28.35
N VAL A 402 -0.35 -9.25 27.90
CA VAL A 402 0.12 -10.60 28.23
C VAL A 402 1.52 -10.83 27.68
N ALA A 403 1.78 -10.48 26.42
CA ALA A 403 3.10 -10.62 25.82
C ALA A 403 4.20 -9.81 26.54
N LYS A 404 3.86 -8.62 27.05
CA LYS A 404 4.75 -7.73 27.82
C LYS A 404 5.26 -8.40 29.10
N THR A 405 4.37 -8.95 29.94
CA THR A 405 4.76 -9.69 31.16
C THR A 405 5.37 -11.06 30.84
N LEU A 406 4.84 -11.78 29.84
CA LEU A 406 5.30 -13.14 29.49
C LEU A 406 6.72 -13.18 28.90
N THR A 407 7.05 -12.26 28.00
CA THR A 407 8.30 -12.33 27.20
C THR A 407 9.59 -12.40 28.04
N PRO A 408 9.81 -11.58 29.10
CA PRO A 408 11.02 -11.70 29.92
C PRO A 408 11.10 -13.01 30.73
N LEU A 409 9.96 -13.54 31.18
CA LEU A 409 9.90 -14.79 31.94
C LEU A 409 10.12 -16.02 31.05
N LEU A 410 9.57 -16.01 29.84
CA LEU A 410 9.55 -17.14 28.92
C LEU A 410 10.96 -17.64 28.54
N ALA A 411 11.91 -16.73 28.31
CA ALA A 411 13.29 -17.11 27.98
C ALA A 411 13.99 -17.86 29.13
N SER A 412 13.71 -17.49 30.38
CA SER A 412 14.24 -18.16 31.56
C SER A 412 13.59 -19.53 31.76
N ALA A 413 12.25 -19.60 31.66
CA ALA A 413 11.50 -20.86 31.77
C ALA A 413 11.90 -21.87 30.68
N ARG A 414 12.05 -21.44 29.41
CA ARG A 414 12.52 -22.31 28.32
C ARG A 414 13.95 -22.81 28.55
N ARG A 415 14.87 -21.96 29.04
CA ARG A 415 16.23 -22.40 29.40
C ARG A 415 16.22 -23.46 30.49
N LYS A 416 15.45 -23.28 31.57
CA LYS A 416 15.29 -24.31 32.62
C LYS A 416 14.74 -25.63 32.06
N VAL A 417 13.74 -25.56 31.16
CA VAL A 417 13.17 -26.77 30.51
C VAL A 417 14.23 -27.45 29.63
N ALA A 418 14.97 -26.71 28.80
CA ALA A 418 16.05 -27.27 27.99
C ALA A 418 17.12 -27.96 28.85
N GLN A 419 17.58 -27.30 29.92
CA GLN A 419 18.52 -27.88 30.89
C GLN A 419 17.96 -29.15 31.55
N SER A 420 16.65 -29.17 31.90
CA SER A 420 15.97 -30.36 32.42
C SER A 420 15.97 -31.52 31.42
N GLN A 421 15.75 -31.23 30.13
CA GLN A 421 15.75 -32.24 29.07
C GLN A 421 17.17 -32.79 28.80
N LEU A 422 18.17 -31.91 28.73
CA LEU A 422 19.57 -32.27 28.49
C LEU A 422 20.14 -33.13 29.63
N ALA A 423 19.92 -32.75 30.88
CA ALA A 423 20.38 -33.52 32.04
C ALA A 423 19.74 -34.93 32.10
N LEU A 424 18.49 -35.08 31.64
CA LEU A 424 17.82 -36.38 31.55
C LEU A 424 18.38 -37.25 30.41
N LEU A 425 18.78 -36.64 29.28
CA LEU A 425 19.34 -37.34 28.13
C LEU A 425 20.80 -37.77 28.33
N PHE A 426 21.68 -36.80 28.61
CA PHE A 426 23.12 -37.03 28.77
C PHE A 426 23.47 -37.66 30.13
N ARG A 427 22.52 -37.72 31.08
CA ARG A 427 22.67 -38.16 32.49
C ARG A 427 23.62 -37.31 33.35
N GLN A 428 24.27 -36.32 32.75
CA GLN A 428 25.13 -35.31 33.33
C GLN A 428 24.96 -34.01 32.52
N ASP A 429 25.63 -32.93 32.91
CA ASP A 429 25.64 -31.70 32.11
C ASP A 429 26.47 -31.95 30.81
N PRO A 430 25.92 -31.75 29.60
CA PRO A 430 26.70 -31.91 28.38
C PRO A 430 27.89 -30.94 28.32
N THR A 431 27.80 -29.78 28.96
CA THR A 431 28.88 -28.79 28.95
C THR A 431 30.14 -29.28 29.67
N THR A 432 30.05 -30.23 30.62
CA THR A 432 31.20 -30.79 31.35
C THR A 432 31.87 -31.99 30.66
N ILE A 433 31.41 -32.40 29.47
CA ILE A 433 32.04 -33.48 28.69
C ILE A 433 33.24 -32.90 27.91
N GLU A 434 34.46 -33.05 28.42
CA GLU A 434 35.66 -32.46 27.79
C GLU A 434 36.12 -33.20 26.52
N ALA A 435 35.93 -34.53 26.47
CA ALA A 435 36.34 -35.38 25.35
C ALA A 435 35.41 -36.60 25.19
N LEU A 436 35.52 -37.32 24.06
CA LEU A 436 34.91 -38.63 23.88
C LEU A 436 35.80 -39.73 24.47
N THR A 437 35.26 -40.92 24.74
CA THR A 437 36.11 -42.10 25.01
C THR A 437 36.75 -42.61 23.71
N PRO A 438 37.93 -43.28 23.75
CA PRO A 438 38.57 -43.81 22.55
C PRO A 438 37.65 -44.69 21.69
N ASP A 439 36.87 -45.57 22.31
CA ASP A 439 35.89 -46.44 21.62
C ASP A 439 34.81 -45.60 20.89
N ALA A 440 34.36 -44.50 21.49
CA ALA A 440 33.40 -43.57 20.89
C ALA A 440 34.02 -42.76 19.74
N VAL A 441 35.31 -42.42 19.82
CA VAL A 441 36.05 -41.83 18.68
C VAL A 441 36.08 -42.81 17.51
N GLN A 442 36.38 -44.09 17.76
CA GLN A 442 36.40 -45.12 16.71
C GLN A 442 35.01 -45.39 16.13
N ALA A 443 33.95 -45.37 16.94
CA ALA A 443 32.57 -45.49 16.46
C ALA A 443 32.14 -44.30 15.57
N VAL A 444 32.42 -43.06 15.99
CA VAL A 444 32.13 -41.86 15.18
C VAL A 444 32.95 -41.89 13.88
N TRP A 445 34.24 -42.20 13.95
CA TRP A 445 35.14 -42.29 12.80
C TRP A 445 34.68 -43.32 11.76
N THR A 446 34.30 -44.53 12.20
CA THR A 446 33.84 -45.60 11.30
C THR A 446 32.47 -45.33 10.65
N THR A 447 31.69 -44.40 11.21
CA THR A 447 30.47 -43.87 10.54
C THR A 447 30.75 -42.68 9.60
N SER A 448 32.01 -42.28 9.41
CA SER A 448 32.47 -41.13 8.62
C SER A 448 31.94 -39.76 9.09
N ARG A 449 31.38 -39.68 10.29
CA ARG A 449 30.74 -38.46 10.83
C ARG A 449 31.76 -37.53 11.48
N CYS A 450 32.56 -36.89 10.63
CA CYS A 450 33.80 -36.20 11.04
C CYS A 450 33.90 -34.74 10.59
N GLU A 451 32.76 -34.08 10.43
CA GLU A 451 32.58 -32.71 9.93
C GLU A 451 31.79 -31.85 10.94
N VAL A 452 31.65 -30.55 10.64
CA VAL A 452 30.84 -29.64 11.47
C VAL A 452 29.37 -29.85 11.14
N VAL A 453 28.63 -30.35 12.12
CA VAL A 453 27.23 -30.73 11.98
C VAL A 453 26.33 -29.50 11.94
N GLN A 454 25.46 -29.42 10.95
CA GLN A 454 24.50 -28.31 10.80
C GLN A 454 23.08 -28.69 11.23
N HIS A 455 22.71 -29.97 11.24
CA HIS A 455 21.35 -30.40 11.53
C HIS A 455 21.23 -31.25 12.81
N TYR A 456 20.10 -31.11 13.49
CA TYR A 456 19.86 -31.79 14.76
C TYR A 456 19.84 -33.33 14.64
N SER A 457 19.33 -33.87 13.53
CA SER A 457 19.33 -35.32 13.25
C SER A 457 20.76 -35.87 13.20
N GLU A 458 21.63 -35.27 12.40
CA GLU A 458 23.05 -35.60 12.32
C GLU A 458 23.73 -35.51 13.69
N ALA A 459 23.45 -34.45 14.47
CA ALA A 459 24.07 -34.25 15.78
C ALA A 459 23.61 -35.31 16.78
N TRP A 460 22.31 -35.62 16.78
CA TRP A 460 21.72 -36.67 17.58
C TRP A 460 22.33 -38.03 17.24
N GLU A 461 22.30 -38.43 15.97
CA GLU A 461 22.78 -39.75 15.54
C GLU A 461 24.30 -39.90 15.71
N SER A 462 25.08 -38.83 15.61
CA SER A 462 26.52 -38.85 15.89
C SER A 462 26.82 -39.00 17.38
N LEU A 463 26.03 -38.35 18.25
CA LEU A 463 26.15 -38.50 19.71
C LEU A 463 25.59 -39.84 20.22
N VAL A 464 24.62 -40.45 19.52
CA VAL A 464 24.20 -41.84 19.72
C VAL A 464 25.32 -42.81 19.30
N ALA A 465 25.96 -42.59 18.15
CA ALA A 465 27.12 -43.39 17.73
C ALA A 465 28.30 -43.27 18.71
N ALA A 466 28.47 -42.10 19.33
CA ALA A 466 29.43 -41.87 20.42
C ALA A 466 28.99 -42.43 21.80
N GLY A 467 27.82 -43.09 21.90
CA GLY A 467 27.30 -43.65 23.15
C GLY A 467 26.87 -42.63 24.21
N LEU A 468 26.82 -41.33 23.88
CA LEU A 468 26.46 -40.25 24.81
C LEU A 468 24.96 -40.02 24.94
N LEU A 469 24.15 -40.53 24.01
CA LEU A 469 22.69 -40.40 24.00
C LEU A 469 21.98 -41.76 23.91
N PRO A 470 20.77 -41.90 24.49
CA PRO A 470 19.94 -43.08 24.34
C PRO A 470 19.27 -43.20 22.96
N ASP A 471 18.67 -44.36 22.72
CA ASP A 471 17.93 -44.77 21.51
C ASP A 471 16.96 -43.68 20.96
N PRO A 472 16.83 -43.51 19.63
CA PRO A 472 16.39 -42.23 19.04
C PRO A 472 14.92 -41.85 19.24
N GLN A 473 14.11 -42.69 19.88
CA GLN A 473 12.70 -42.40 20.20
C GLN A 473 12.53 -41.14 21.09
N ALA A 474 13.57 -40.73 21.81
CA ALA A 474 13.54 -39.51 22.64
C ALA A 474 13.75 -38.19 21.87
N SER A 475 14.21 -38.24 20.60
CA SER A 475 14.67 -37.08 19.83
C SER A 475 13.57 -36.07 19.45
N ASP A 476 12.32 -36.53 19.33
CA ASP A 476 11.20 -35.72 18.83
C ASP A 476 10.74 -34.65 19.83
N ILE A 477 10.91 -34.92 21.14
CA ILE A 477 10.26 -34.20 22.25
C ILE A 477 11.09 -32.99 22.74
N LEU A 478 12.30 -32.77 22.19
CA LEU A 478 13.12 -31.60 22.56
C LEU A 478 12.53 -30.28 22.07
N ILE A 479 12.73 -29.22 22.86
CA ILE A 479 12.55 -27.83 22.41
C ILE A 479 13.83 -27.34 21.69
N GLU A 480 13.71 -26.30 20.86
CA GLU A 480 14.83 -25.87 20.00
C GLU A 480 16.08 -25.42 20.75
N GLU A 481 15.96 -24.86 21.96
CA GLU A 481 17.12 -24.55 22.81
C GLU A 481 17.90 -25.81 23.20
N ALA A 482 17.23 -26.94 23.48
CA ALA A 482 17.89 -28.21 23.76
C ALA A 482 18.49 -28.84 22.49
N ARG A 483 17.84 -28.65 21.32
CA ARG A 483 18.43 -29.05 20.02
C ARG A 483 19.70 -28.28 19.70
N SER A 484 19.70 -26.96 19.89
CA SER A 484 20.87 -26.11 19.68
C SER A 484 22.05 -26.50 20.57
N GLU A 485 21.81 -26.78 21.86
CA GLU A 485 22.86 -27.26 22.77
C GLU A 485 23.36 -28.67 22.39
N THR A 486 22.49 -29.53 21.87
CA THR A 486 22.88 -30.86 21.34
C THR A 486 23.84 -30.71 20.14
N ILE A 487 23.53 -29.80 19.20
CA ILE A 487 24.40 -29.48 18.05
C ILE A 487 25.72 -28.85 18.52
N ALA A 488 25.69 -27.92 19.49
CA ALA A 488 26.89 -27.31 20.06
C ALA A 488 27.80 -28.36 20.74
N THR A 489 27.20 -29.31 21.47
CA THR A 489 27.91 -30.43 22.11
C THR A 489 28.56 -31.34 21.08
N ALA A 490 27.83 -31.71 20.02
CA ALA A 490 28.37 -32.48 18.89
C ALA A 490 29.57 -31.76 18.24
N ASN A 491 29.42 -30.49 17.89
CA ASN A 491 30.43 -29.68 17.21
C ASN A 491 31.66 -29.34 18.08
N ARG A 492 31.54 -29.41 19.42
CA ARG A 492 32.69 -29.30 20.32
C ARG A 492 33.51 -30.59 20.38
N LEU A 493 32.86 -31.75 20.33
CA LEU A 493 33.48 -33.06 20.60
C LEU A 493 33.98 -33.77 19.33
N ILE A 494 33.13 -33.84 18.31
CA ILE A 494 33.35 -34.70 17.13
C ILE A 494 34.48 -34.17 16.21
N PRO A 495 34.55 -32.87 15.86
CA PRO A 495 35.63 -32.37 15.01
C PRO A 495 37.01 -32.49 15.65
N VAL A 496 37.10 -32.43 17.00
CA VAL A 496 38.36 -32.64 17.73
C VAL A 496 38.77 -34.11 17.70
N ALA A 497 37.85 -35.01 18.00
CA ALA A 497 38.06 -36.47 17.93
C ALA A 497 38.53 -36.92 16.53
N CYS A 498 37.81 -36.54 15.49
CA CYS A 498 38.17 -36.90 14.12
C CYS A 498 39.42 -36.17 13.61
N ARG A 499 39.79 -34.99 14.16
CA ARG A 499 41.07 -34.37 13.85
C ARG A 499 42.23 -35.20 14.40
N SER A 500 42.17 -35.64 15.65
CA SER A 500 43.22 -36.49 16.21
C SER A 500 43.35 -37.84 15.49
N MET A 501 42.25 -38.44 15.03
CA MET A 501 42.29 -39.60 14.11
C MET A 501 43.02 -39.29 12.79
N ARG A 502 42.70 -38.18 12.11
CA ARG A 502 43.38 -37.74 10.87
C ARG A 502 44.86 -37.49 11.10
N GLU A 503 45.23 -36.80 12.18
CA GLU A 503 46.62 -36.48 12.49
C GLU A 503 47.45 -37.73 12.85
N GLN A 504 46.89 -38.68 13.61
CA GLN A 504 47.52 -39.99 13.83
C GLN A 504 47.75 -40.76 12.53
N ALA A 505 46.75 -40.80 11.63
CA ALA A 505 46.88 -41.45 10.33
C ALA A 505 47.92 -40.76 9.42
N ASN A 506 48.01 -39.42 9.48
CA ASN A 506 49.04 -38.66 8.76
C ASN A 506 50.45 -38.96 9.29
N HIS A 507 50.65 -39.02 10.62
CA HIS A 507 51.93 -39.41 11.20
C HIS A 507 52.35 -40.84 10.82
N LEU A 508 51.38 -41.78 10.73
CA LEU A 508 51.61 -43.12 10.22
C LEU A 508 52.05 -43.08 8.74
N ALA A 509 51.37 -42.32 7.88
CA ALA A 509 51.74 -42.19 6.47
C ALA A 509 53.12 -41.53 6.25
N THR A 510 53.50 -40.54 7.06
CA THR A 510 54.86 -39.98 7.03
C THR A 510 55.91 -41.01 7.45
N LEU A 511 55.65 -41.77 8.52
CA LEU A 511 56.54 -42.85 8.96
C LEU A 511 56.68 -43.95 7.89
N GLU A 512 55.58 -44.29 7.21
CA GLU A 512 55.57 -45.23 6.08
C GLU A 512 56.51 -44.79 4.96
N GLN A 513 56.44 -43.52 4.54
CA GLN A 513 57.29 -42.95 3.50
C GLN A 513 58.76 -42.95 3.91
N GLU A 514 59.08 -42.46 5.12
CA GLU A 514 60.47 -42.42 5.62
C GLU A 514 61.08 -43.83 5.73
N TRP A 515 60.35 -44.78 6.33
CA TRP A 515 60.92 -46.07 6.74
C TRP A 515 60.78 -47.18 5.69
N THR A 516 60.03 -46.98 4.60
CA THR A 516 59.98 -47.92 3.46
C THR A 516 61.38 -48.22 2.88
N ALA A 517 62.28 -47.23 2.86
CA ALA A 517 63.66 -47.42 2.39
C ALA A 517 64.51 -48.26 3.37
N SER A 518 64.26 -48.15 4.67
CA SER A 518 64.89 -48.96 5.71
C SER A 518 64.33 -50.38 5.74
N LEU A 519 63.01 -50.54 5.55
CA LEU A 519 62.32 -51.83 5.53
C LEU A 519 62.91 -52.80 4.52
N ARG A 520 63.33 -52.33 3.33
CA ARG A 520 64.07 -53.15 2.34
C ARG A 520 65.32 -53.80 2.94
N LYS A 521 66.07 -53.09 3.78
CA LYS A 521 67.30 -53.59 4.43
C LYS A 521 66.99 -54.54 5.59
N ASP A 522 65.93 -54.27 6.34
CA ASP A 522 65.47 -55.13 7.44
C ASP A 522 64.92 -56.47 6.93
N VAL A 523 64.17 -56.47 5.82
CA VAL A 523 63.75 -57.71 5.11
C VAL A 523 64.96 -58.46 4.58
N ALA A 524 65.87 -57.80 3.86
CA ALA A 524 67.06 -58.42 3.29
C ALA A 524 68.05 -58.98 4.32
N SER A 525 68.04 -58.47 5.56
CA SER A 525 68.82 -58.99 6.69
C SER A 525 68.09 -60.03 7.53
N GLY A 526 66.89 -60.48 7.10
CA GLY A 526 66.12 -61.53 7.76
C GLY A 526 65.48 -61.11 9.09
N ARG A 527 65.24 -59.81 9.29
CA ARG A 527 64.60 -59.31 10.51
C ARG A 527 63.13 -59.73 10.56
N SER A 528 62.68 -60.26 11.70
CA SER A 528 61.30 -60.73 11.88
C SER A 528 60.29 -59.57 11.90
N LEU A 529 59.16 -59.75 11.19
CA LEU A 529 58.03 -58.80 11.11
C LEU A 529 57.58 -58.26 12.47
N GLU A 530 57.51 -59.11 13.50
CA GLU A 530 57.17 -58.73 14.88
C GLU A 530 58.07 -57.61 15.45
N LYS A 531 59.39 -57.70 15.19
CA LYS A 531 60.37 -56.70 15.66
C LYS A 531 60.26 -55.39 14.86
N ILE A 532 60.01 -55.49 13.56
CA ILE A 532 59.80 -54.32 12.70
C ILE A 532 58.53 -53.58 13.16
N THR A 533 57.42 -54.30 13.35
CA THR A 533 56.15 -53.73 13.80
C THR A 533 56.27 -53.10 15.19
N THR A 534 57.05 -53.71 16.10
CA THR A 534 57.36 -53.15 17.43
C THR A 534 58.14 -51.83 17.34
N ASP A 535 59.21 -51.77 16.54
CA ASP A 535 59.99 -50.53 16.32
C ASP A 535 59.11 -49.40 15.76
N TRP A 536 58.31 -49.69 14.72
CA TRP A 536 57.42 -48.70 14.10
C TRP A 536 56.35 -48.21 15.09
N THR A 537 55.81 -49.11 15.93
CA THR A 537 54.81 -48.77 16.96
C THR A 537 55.40 -47.81 18.00
N HIS A 538 56.62 -48.08 18.48
CA HIS A 538 57.30 -47.20 19.44
C HIS A 538 57.64 -45.83 18.85
N GLU A 539 58.07 -45.76 17.59
CA GLU A 539 58.34 -44.48 16.93
C GLU A 539 57.06 -43.67 16.65
N LEU A 540 55.97 -44.32 16.23
CA LEU A 540 54.68 -43.67 16.02
C LEU A 540 54.10 -43.12 17.34
N ASP A 541 54.13 -43.91 18.41
CA ASP A 541 53.70 -43.51 19.75
C ASP A 541 54.52 -42.33 20.28
N ARG A 542 55.85 -42.37 20.12
CA ARG A 542 56.76 -41.28 20.50
C ARG A 542 56.46 -40.00 19.73
N ARG A 543 56.26 -40.07 18.42
CA ARG A 543 55.91 -38.91 17.58
C ARG A 543 54.55 -38.35 17.96
N TRP A 544 53.55 -39.22 18.13
CA TRP A 544 52.18 -38.82 18.48
C TRP A 544 52.12 -38.12 19.84
N ARG A 545 52.66 -38.74 20.90
CA ARG A 545 52.67 -38.15 22.25
C ARG A 545 53.34 -36.78 22.26
N THR A 546 54.47 -36.64 21.56
CA THR A 546 55.16 -35.35 21.40
C THR A 546 54.26 -34.28 20.77
N HIS A 547 53.55 -34.61 19.70
CA HIS A 547 52.61 -33.69 19.02
C HIS A 547 51.37 -33.39 19.89
N ALA A 548 50.77 -34.42 20.49
CA ALA A 548 49.58 -34.28 21.35
C ALA A 548 49.85 -33.43 22.59
N GLU A 549 51.03 -33.55 23.22
CA GLU A 549 51.46 -32.67 24.31
C GLU A 549 51.67 -31.22 23.85
N MET A 550 52.32 -31.00 22.69
CA MET A 550 52.54 -29.65 22.14
C MET A 550 51.24 -28.94 21.78
N GLN A 551 50.31 -29.64 21.12
CA GLN A 551 49.00 -29.13 20.71
C GLN A 551 47.93 -29.18 21.82
N LYS A 552 48.25 -29.81 22.97
CA LYS A 552 47.34 -30.06 24.10
C LYS A 552 46.06 -30.79 23.68
N LEU A 553 46.20 -31.81 22.83
CA LEU A 553 45.09 -32.64 22.38
C LEU A 553 44.59 -33.53 23.53
N PRO A 554 43.26 -33.75 23.67
CA PRO A 554 42.71 -34.60 24.73
C PRO A 554 42.93 -36.11 24.50
N TYR A 555 43.65 -36.51 23.46
CA TYR A 555 43.92 -37.89 23.07
C TYR A 555 45.44 -38.14 23.01
N PRO A 556 46.13 -38.29 24.15
CA PRO A 556 47.59 -38.43 24.18
C PRO A 556 48.09 -39.78 23.65
N ASP A 557 47.26 -40.81 23.66
CA ASP A 557 47.61 -42.17 23.23
C ASP A 557 47.11 -42.49 21.81
N LEU A 558 47.70 -43.50 21.18
CA LEU A 558 47.27 -44.00 19.87
C LEU A 558 45.91 -44.73 19.97
N PHE A 559 45.01 -44.45 19.03
CA PHE A 559 43.73 -45.19 18.93
C PHE A 559 43.96 -46.63 18.42
N ALA A 560 43.10 -47.56 18.84
CA ALA A 560 43.20 -48.97 18.42
C ALA A 560 43.18 -49.12 16.89
N LEU A 561 42.31 -48.38 16.19
CA LEU A 561 42.27 -48.37 14.72
C LEU A 561 43.59 -47.88 14.08
N THR A 562 44.31 -46.93 14.71
CA THR A 562 45.63 -46.49 14.23
C THR A 562 46.66 -47.63 14.35
N LEU A 563 46.60 -48.40 15.43
CA LEU A 563 47.48 -49.56 15.64
C LEU A 563 47.15 -50.72 14.67
N GLU A 564 45.87 -50.96 14.39
CA GLU A 564 45.41 -51.92 13.37
C GLU A 564 45.85 -51.52 11.96
N LEU A 565 45.75 -50.22 11.63
CA LEU A 565 46.26 -49.68 10.36
C LEU A 565 47.77 -49.82 10.25
N LEU A 566 48.52 -49.56 11.34
CA LEU A 566 49.97 -49.73 11.38
C LEU A 566 50.38 -51.19 11.12
N ASP A 567 49.85 -52.17 11.86
CA ASP A 567 50.18 -53.59 11.62
C ASP A 567 49.86 -54.01 10.19
N LYS A 568 48.69 -53.60 9.67
CA LYS A 568 48.27 -53.90 8.30
C LYS A 568 49.21 -53.30 7.25
N THR A 569 49.65 -52.05 7.45
CA THR A 569 50.61 -51.38 6.56
C THR A 569 51.98 -52.05 6.62
N VAL A 570 52.55 -52.25 7.81
CA VAL A 570 53.88 -52.88 7.98
C VAL A 570 53.88 -54.30 7.40
N ARG A 571 52.85 -55.09 7.69
CA ARG A 571 52.67 -56.45 7.14
C ARG A 571 52.58 -56.44 5.62
N LYS A 572 51.70 -55.62 5.02
CA LYS A 572 51.56 -55.52 3.56
C LYS A 572 52.89 -55.15 2.89
N LEU A 573 53.61 -54.15 3.43
CA LEU A 573 54.89 -53.73 2.88
C LEU A 573 55.97 -54.81 3.04
N PHE A 574 56.03 -55.48 4.19
CA PHE A 574 56.94 -56.61 4.42
C PHE A 574 56.68 -57.76 3.43
N GLU A 575 55.43 -58.19 3.28
CA GLU A 575 55.01 -59.24 2.33
C GLU A 575 55.33 -58.84 0.88
N THR A 576 55.07 -57.58 0.50
CA THR A 576 55.41 -57.06 -0.85
C THR A 576 56.92 -57.13 -1.10
N ARG A 577 57.76 -56.64 -0.17
CA ARG A 577 59.23 -56.67 -0.33
C ARG A 577 59.80 -58.09 -0.27
N GLN A 578 59.19 -58.99 0.50
CA GLN A 578 59.57 -60.40 0.53
C GLN A 578 59.27 -61.09 -0.82
N ALA A 579 58.14 -60.78 -1.46
CA ALA A 579 57.82 -61.25 -2.81
C ALA A 579 58.82 -60.72 -3.85
N GLU A 580 59.06 -59.39 -3.89
CA GLU A 580 60.04 -58.76 -4.78
C GLU A 580 61.44 -59.41 -4.68
N MET A 581 61.94 -59.63 -3.47
CA MET A 581 63.24 -60.29 -3.26
C MET A 581 63.27 -61.77 -3.71
N THR A 582 62.12 -62.45 -3.70
CA THR A 582 61.99 -63.83 -4.19
C THR A 582 61.99 -63.87 -5.73
N GLU A 583 61.51 -62.83 -6.39
CA GLU A 583 61.60 -62.67 -7.85
C GLU A 583 62.99 -62.20 -8.29
N GLU A 584 63.60 -61.23 -7.60
CA GLU A 584 64.99 -60.80 -7.87
C GLU A 584 65.99 -61.96 -7.73
N THR A 585 65.84 -62.81 -6.71
CA THR A 585 66.73 -63.98 -6.54
C THR A 585 66.50 -65.07 -7.58
N ALA A 586 65.32 -65.15 -8.21
CA ALA A 586 65.09 -66.02 -9.36
C ALA A 586 65.66 -65.45 -10.68
N ALA A 587 65.82 -64.12 -10.79
CA ALA A 587 66.31 -63.46 -12.00
C ALA A 587 67.85 -63.43 -12.16
N VAL A 588 68.61 -63.80 -11.11
CA VAL A 588 70.09 -63.68 -11.10
C VAL A 588 70.81 -64.86 -11.78
N GLU A 589 70.14 -65.98 -12.09
CA GLU A 589 70.76 -67.17 -12.69
C GLU A 589 70.76 -67.21 -14.24
N THR A 590 71.02 -66.10 -14.95
CA THR A 590 71.34 -66.16 -16.41
C THR A 590 72.21 -64.99 -16.93
N PRO A 591 73.32 -65.23 -17.69
CA PRO A 591 74.13 -64.18 -18.36
C PRO A 591 73.59 -63.70 -19.74
N ALA A 592 74.18 -62.63 -20.29
CA ALA A 592 73.66 -61.78 -21.38
C ALA A 592 74.21 -62.05 -22.82
N GLU A 593 74.01 -61.11 -23.77
CA GLU A 593 74.33 -61.25 -25.23
C GLU A 593 73.70 -60.16 -26.18
N ALA A 594 74.16 -58.89 -26.09
CA ALA A 594 74.24 -57.82 -27.13
C ALA A 594 73.02 -57.16 -27.86
N ALA A 595 73.26 -55.95 -28.42
CA ALA A 595 72.41 -55.06 -29.28
C ALA A 595 73.16 -54.72 -30.62
N PRO A 596 72.91 -53.68 -31.49
CA PRO A 596 72.41 -52.26 -31.37
C PRO A 596 71.27 -51.91 -32.41
N GLU A 597 71.05 -50.81 -33.19
CA GLU A 597 71.51 -49.40 -33.57
C GLU A 597 70.43 -48.84 -34.60
N GLU A 598 70.22 -47.59 -35.09
CA GLU A 598 70.23 -46.15 -34.65
C GLU A 598 69.36 -45.29 -35.67
N GLU A 599 69.54 -43.95 -35.87
CA GLU A 599 68.88 -42.99 -36.86
C GLU A 599 67.37 -42.60 -36.67
N GLU A 600 66.75 -41.46 -37.14
CA GLU A 600 67.11 -40.02 -37.38
C GLU A 600 65.82 -39.08 -37.44
N LEU A 601 65.74 -37.93 -38.16
CA LEU A 601 64.68 -36.84 -38.09
C LEU A 601 63.83 -36.55 -39.39
N ILE A 602 62.64 -35.88 -39.29
CA ILE A 602 61.88 -35.15 -40.36
C ILE A 602 61.02 -33.95 -39.79
N GLU A 603 60.65 -32.93 -40.62
CA GLU A 603 60.01 -31.62 -40.27
C GLU A 603 58.89 -31.14 -41.27
N GLU A 604 57.85 -30.40 -40.82
CA GLU A 604 56.82 -29.52 -41.53
C GLU A 604 55.96 -30.06 -42.74
N PRO A 605 54.94 -29.34 -43.34
CA PRO A 605 54.27 -28.03 -43.06
C PRO A 605 52.68 -27.99 -43.03
N PRO A 606 52.03 -26.87 -42.62
CA PRO A 606 50.55 -26.58 -42.63
C PRO A 606 50.10 -25.73 -43.88
N PRO A 607 48.89 -25.06 -44.01
CA PRO A 607 47.65 -24.92 -43.19
C PRO A 607 46.28 -25.12 -43.97
N PRO A 608 45.08 -24.84 -43.38
CA PRO A 608 44.34 -23.58 -43.66
C PRO A 608 43.67 -22.94 -42.40
N PRO A 609 43.05 -21.74 -42.47
CA PRO A 609 42.60 -20.99 -41.27
C PRO A 609 41.10 -21.12 -40.97
N GLU A 610 40.77 -21.38 -39.70
CA GLU A 610 39.46 -21.14 -39.08
C GLU A 610 39.63 -20.35 -37.76
N GLU A 611 38.53 -19.86 -37.20
CA GLU A 611 38.50 -18.68 -36.33
C GLU A 611 39.25 -18.87 -34.98
N THR A 612 39.98 -17.84 -34.54
CA THR A 612 40.81 -17.93 -33.33
C THR A 612 39.95 -18.14 -32.08
N PRO A 613 40.19 -19.18 -31.25
CA PRO A 613 39.39 -19.48 -30.06
C PRO A 613 39.27 -18.32 -29.06
N GLU A 614 40.26 -17.42 -29.07
CA GLU A 614 40.32 -16.20 -28.25
C GLU A 614 39.05 -15.33 -28.39
N GLU A 615 38.40 -15.24 -29.56
CA GLU A 615 37.17 -14.44 -29.70
C GLU A 615 35.94 -15.14 -29.12
N SER A 616 35.80 -16.46 -29.33
CA SER A 616 34.69 -17.26 -28.77
C SER A 616 34.69 -17.29 -27.23
N THR A 617 35.89 -17.37 -26.63
CA THR A 617 36.05 -17.43 -25.17
C THR A 617 35.72 -16.08 -24.53
N ASN A 618 36.04 -14.96 -25.19
CA ASN A 618 35.74 -13.62 -24.70
C ASN A 618 34.22 -13.37 -24.63
N MET A 619 33.46 -13.77 -25.67
CA MET A 619 31.99 -13.67 -25.65
C MET A 619 31.37 -14.47 -24.50
N ALA A 620 31.82 -15.70 -24.26
CA ALA A 620 31.31 -16.54 -23.17
C ALA A 620 31.61 -15.95 -21.77
N ILE A 621 32.74 -15.26 -21.60
CA ILE A 621 33.08 -14.60 -20.33
C ILE A 621 32.32 -13.28 -20.14
N GLU A 622 32.02 -12.53 -21.21
CA GLU A 622 31.15 -11.36 -21.13
C GLU A 622 29.71 -11.72 -20.70
N GLU A 623 29.16 -12.83 -21.21
CA GLU A 623 27.83 -13.34 -20.79
C GLU A 623 27.82 -13.79 -19.31
N LEU A 624 28.89 -14.45 -18.83
CA LEU A 624 29.05 -14.78 -17.41
C LEU A 624 29.10 -13.54 -16.50
N LEU A 625 29.74 -12.45 -16.97
CA LEU A 625 29.84 -11.18 -16.24
C LEU A 625 28.52 -10.37 -16.19
N GLU A 626 27.46 -10.79 -16.88
CA GLU A 626 26.10 -10.25 -16.63
C GLU A 626 25.51 -10.74 -15.30
N THR A 627 26.03 -11.85 -14.74
CA THR A 627 25.49 -12.50 -13.53
C THR A 627 26.49 -12.65 -12.38
N LEU A 628 27.79 -12.66 -12.67
CA LEU A 628 28.89 -12.78 -11.71
C LEU A 628 29.59 -11.44 -11.47
N ASP A 629 30.15 -11.23 -10.27
CA ASP A 629 30.90 -10.02 -9.95
C ASP A 629 32.34 -10.05 -10.47
N PHE A 630 32.92 -11.25 -10.51
CA PHE A 630 34.28 -11.51 -10.98
C PHE A 630 34.36 -12.89 -11.64
N VAL A 631 35.16 -12.95 -12.71
CA VAL A 631 35.64 -14.20 -13.30
C VAL A 631 37.16 -14.23 -13.19
N LEU A 632 37.70 -15.32 -12.64
CA LEU A 632 39.13 -15.59 -12.62
C LEU A 632 39.44 -16.73 -13.61
N TYR A 633 40.10 -16.39 -14.71
CA TYR A 633 40.42 -17.34 -15.78
C TYR A 633 41.92 -17.67 -15.78
N PHE A 634 42.25 -18.96 -15.65
CA PHE A 634 43.60 -19.49 -15.82
C PHE A 634 43.78 -20.07 -17.22
N ARG A 635 44.84 -19.68 -17.92
CA ARG A 635 45.19 -20.18 -19.27
C ARG A 635 46.70 -20.24 -19.46
N ASP A 636 47.18 -20.97 -20.45
CA ASP A 636 48.60 -21.02 -20.76
C ASP A 636 49.03 -19.91 -21.75
N ASP A 637 50.18 -19.29 -21.44
CA ASP A 637 50.87 -18.36 -22.32
C ASP A 637 51.80 -19.11 -23.28
N ARG A 638 52.06 -18.51 -24.45
CA ARG A 638 52.81 -19.06 -25.58
C ARG A 638 54.31 -19.30 -25.30
N ASN A 639 54.74 -19.09 -24.04
CA ASN A 639 56.10 -19.27 -23.54
C ASN A 639 56.23 -20.41 -22.49
N GLY A 640 55.19 -21.25 -22.30
CA GLY A 640 55.23 -22.35 -21.33
C GLY A 640 55.13 -21.87 -19.87
N ARG A 641 54.26 -20.89 -19.62
CA ARG A 641 53.91 -20.36 -18.30
C ARG A 641 52.41 -20.13 -18.25
N SER A 642 51.81 -20.12 -17.06
CA SER A 642 50.37 -19.90 -16.94
C SER A 642 50.06 -18.44 -16.59
N GLU A 643 48.98 -17.91 -17.16
CA GLU A 643 48.44 -16.57 -16.92
C GLU A 643 47.14 -16.68 -16.12
N ALA A 644 47.04 -15.92 -15.03
CA ALA A 644 45.78 -15.65 -14.35
C ALA A 644 45.22 -14.30 -14.81
N LEU A 645 43.99 -14.31 -15.31
CA LEU A 645 43.22 -13.13 -15.72
C LEU A 645 42.05 -12.90 -14.75
N LEU A 646 42.09 -11.82 -13.99
CA LEU A 646 40.93 -11.36 -13.23
C LEU A 646 40.14 -10.34 -14.06
N LEU A 647 38.88 -10.67 -14.34
CA LEU A 647 37.93 -9.89 -15.11
C LEU A 647 36.77 -9.41 -14.22
N ASN A 648 36.29 -8.19 -14.44
CA ASN A 648 35.12 -7.62 -13.77
C ASN A 648 34.39 -6.61 -14.66
N GLY A 649 33.12 -6.32 -14.35
CA GLY A 649 32.26 -5.44 -15.16
C GLY A 649 32.57 -3.94 -15.13
N GLU A 650 33.67 -3.50 -14.48
CA GLU A 650 34.02 -2.08 -14.34
C GLU A 650 35.33 -1.66 -15.03
N GLY A 651 36.16 -2.58 -15.57
CA GLY A 651 37.39 -2.15 -16.27
C GLY A 651 38.34 -3.25 -16.74
N SER A 652 39.54 -2.81 -17.13
CA SER A 652 40.55 -3.63 -17.81
C SER A 652 41.02 -4.84 -16.98
N PRO A 653 41.20 -6.03 -17.60
CA PRO A 653 41.66 -7.22 -16.90
C PRO A 653 42.99 -7.02 -16.17
N THR A 654 43.03 -7.49 -14.91
CA THR A 654 44.28 -7.61 -14.16
C THR A 654 44.94 -8.93 -14.54
N ARG A 655 46.18 -8.89 -15.03
CA ARG A 655 46.91 -10.05 -15.55
C ARG A 655 48.11 -10.38 -14.67
N LEU A 656 48.33 -11.66 -14.39
CA LEU A 656 49.47 -12.17 -13.64
C LEU A 656 50.04 -13.41 -14.31
N LEU A 657 51.32 -13.38 -14.69
CA LEU A 657 52.06 -14.55 -15.17
C LEU A 657 52.74 -15.25 -13.98
N PHE A 658 52.61 -16.57 -13.90
CA PHE A 658 53.21 -17.40 -12.86
C PHE A 658 53.79 -18.70 -13.44
N ASP A 659 54.52 -19.44 -12.59
CA ASP A 659 55.09 -20.73 -12.91
C ASP A 659 54.24 -21.83 -12.23
N PRO A 660 53.59 -22.75 -12.95
CA PRO A 660 52.76 -23.79 -12.36
C PRO A 660 53.55 -24.83 -11.55
N GLY A 661 54.89 -24.87 -11.69
CA GLY A 661 55.76 -25.78 -10.94
C GLY A 661 55.87 -25.48 -9.44
N ASP A 662 55.63 -24.24 -9.01
CA ASP A 662 55.53 -23.86 -7.59
C ASP A 662 54.10 -23.44 -7.25
N VAL A 663 53.26 -24.46 -7.07
CA VAL A 663 51.82 -24.33 -6.73
C VAL A 663 51.58 -23.39 -5.54
N GLN A 664 52.46 -23.39 -4.52
CA GLN A 664 52.23 -22.60 -3.31
C GLN A 664 52.64 -21.13 -3.49
N ALA A 665 53.76 -20.85 -4.17
CA ALA A 665 54.12 -19.48 -4.55
C ALA A 665 53.11 -18.90 -5.55
N ALA A 666 52.62 -19.70 -6.49
CA ALA A 666 51.59 -19.30 -7.45
C ALA A 666 50.27 -18.91 -6.76
N VAL A 667 49.77 -19.73 -5.82
CA VAL A 667 48.52 -19.42 -5.09
C VAL A 667 48.64 -18.14 -4.26
N GLU A 668 49.73 -17.91 -3.52
CA GLU A 668 49.90 -16.65 -2.77
C GLU A 668 50.06 -15.43 -3.70
N ALA A 669 50.72 -15.58 -4.86
CA ALA A 669 50.85 -14.50 -5.85
C ALA A 669 49.49 -14.12 -6.49
N VAL A 670 48.68 -15.12 -6.87
CA VAL A 670 47.33 -14.91 -7.40
C VAL A 670 46.42 -14.29 -6.32
N TYR A 671 46.44 -14.83 -5.09
CA TYR A 671 45.70 -14.28 -3.95
C TYR A 671 46.06 -12.81 -3.69
N ALA A 672 47.34 -12.45 -3.68
CA ALA A 672 47.81 -11.08 -3.48
C ALA A 672 47.36 -10.11 -4.59
N ALA A 673 47.16 -10.60 -5.82
CA ALA A 673 46.62 -9.80 -6.93
C ALA A 673 45.09 -9.64 -6.86
N VAL A 674 44.36 -10.69 -6.43
CA VAL A 674 42.89 -10.74 -6.46
C VAL A 674 42.23 -9.99 -5.29
N ILE A 675 42.72 -10.14 -4.05
CA ILE A 675 42.08 -9.56 -2.87
C ILE A 675 41.90 -8.03 -2.93
N PRO A 676 42.88 -7.21 -3.40
CA PRO A 676 42.70 -5.77 -3.51
C PRO A 676 41.61 -5.32 -4.51
N ALA A 677 41.19 -6.20 -5.43
CA ALA A 677 40.05 -5.95 -6.32
C ALA A 677 38.72 -6.33 -5.64
N ILE A 678 38.67 -7.49 -4.97
CA ILE A 678 37.51 -7.93 -4.16
C ILE A 678 37.17 -6.90 -3.07
N GLU A 679 38.16 -6.43 -2.29
CA GLU A 679 37.94 -5.38 -1.28
C GLU A 679 37.29 -4.12 -1.87
N ARG A 680 37.69 -3.74 -3.08
CA ARG A 680 37.23 -2.52 -3.75
C ARG A 680 35.77 -2.66 -4.18
N ALA A 681 35.41 -3.78 -4.80
CA ALA A 681 34.03 -4.09 -5.17
C ALA A 681 33.12 -4.26 -3.95
N THR A 682 33.57 -4.95 -2.89
CA THR A 682 32.83 -5.08 -1.62
C THR A 682 32.52 -3.70 -1.03
N ARG A 683 33.53 -2.80 -0.96
CA ARG A 683 33.36 -1.41 -0.50
C ARG A 683 32.55 -0.54 -1.47
N GLY A 684 32.46 -0.92 -2.74
CA GLY A 684 31.57 -0.33 -3.76
C GLY A 684 30.11 -0.69 -3.48
N LYS A 685 29.78 -1.99 -3.48
CA LYS A 685 28.44 -2.51 -3.11
C LYS A 685 27.97 -1.98 -1.75
N ALA A 686 28.85 -1.92 -0.75
CA ALA A 686 28.55 -1.37 0.57
C ALA A 686 28.09 0.11 0.53
N LYS A 687 28.59 0.92 -0.40
CA LYS A 687 28.20 2.33 -0.59
C LYS A 687 26.98 2.50 -1.50
N ALA A 688 26.76 1.59 -2.43
CA ALA A 688 25.57 1.57 -3.30
C ALA A 688 24.30 1.13 -2.54
N ALA A 689 24.45 0.37 -1.45
CA ALA A 689 23.35 0.04 -0.54
C ALA A 689 22.76 1.31 0.10
N PRO A 690 21.45 1.58 -0.01
CA PRO A 690 20.86 2.83 0.43
C PRO A 690 20.88 3.02 1.96
N GLU A 691 21.32 4.19 2.42
CA GLU A 691 21.40 4.55 3.85
C GLU A 691 20.05 4.36 4.57
N ARG A 692 19.97 3.40 5.50
CA ARG A 692 18.77 3.11 6.29
C ARG A 692 18.51 4.17 7.37
N LYS A 693 17.81 5.25 7.00
CA LYS A 693 17.45 6.34 7.93
C LYS A 693 16.17 6.01 8.72
N GLY A 694 16.32 5.69 10.01
CA GLY A 694 15.20 5.58 10.96
C GLY A 694 15.46 4.62 12.13
N LEU A 695 14.68 4.76 13.22
CA LEU A 695 14.79 3.96 14.45
C LEU A 695 14.65 2.44 14.23
N LEU A 696 13.97 2.01 13.17
CA LEU A 696 13.81 0.59 12.81
C LEU A 696 15.08 -0.06 12.25
N ALA A 697 16.13 0.71 11.91
CA ALA A 697 17.39 0.18 11.40
C ALA A 697 18.12 -0.70 12.45
N PHE A 698 17.97 -0.38 13.75
CA PHE A 698 18.64 -1.10 14.85
C PHE A 698 18.17 -2.54 15.08
N PHE A 699 17.01 -2.94 14.52
CA PHE A 699 16.39 -4.25 14.77
C PHE A 699 16.43 -5.20 13.57
N GLN A 700 17.07 -4.80 12.47
CA GLN A 700 17.32 -5.66 11.32
C GLN A 700 18.77 -6.11 11.35
N LYS A 701 19.04 -7.41 11.09
CA LYS A 701 20.40 -7.85 10.81
C LYS A 701 21.00 -6.98 9.67
N PRO A 702 22.31 -6.68 9.69
CA PRO A 702 22.97 -6.21 8.48
C PRO A 702 22.66 -7.21 7.36
N ARG A 703 22.31 -6.72 6.17
CA ARG A 703 22.32 -7.60 5.00
C ARG A 703 23.78 -7.90 4.70
N SER A 704 24.06 -9.16 4.43
CA SER A 704 25.28 -9.57 3.75
C SER A 704 25.39 -8.86 2.40
N ILE A 705 26.63 -8.61 2.00
CA ILE A 705 27.00 -8.32 0.62
C ILE A 705 27.30 -9.68 0.01
N GLU A 706 26.41 -10.14 -0.86
CA GLU A 706 26.61 -11.32 -1.67
C GLU A 706 27.61 -10.98 -2.79
N MET A 707 28.64 -11.81 -2.96
CA MET A 707 29.58 -11.76 -4.06
C MET A 707 29.65 -13.11 -4.76
N LYS A 708 29.45 -13.13 -6.08
CA LYS A 708 29.54 -14.34 -6.90
C LYS A 708 30.84 -14.33 -7.69
N VAL A 709 31.64 -15.39 -7.55
CA VAL A 709 32.94 -15.53 -8.22
C VAL A 709 33.05 -16.93 -8.83
N ALA A 710 33.36 -16.99 -10.13
CA ALA A 710 33.67 -18.25 -10.81
C ALA A 710 35.16 -18.35 -11.13
N VAL A 711 35.67 -19.59 -11.08
CA VAL A 711 37.01 -19.93 -11.57
C VAL A 711 36.90 -20.77 -12.84
N LEU A 712 37.49 -20.25 -13.92
CA LEU A 712 37.62 -20.94 -15.21
C LEU A 712 39.06 -21.45 -15.36
N VAL A 713 39.23 -22.68 -15.82
CA VAL A 713 40.56 -23.32 -15.98
C VAL A 713 40.67 -23.86 -17.40
N GLY A 714 41.48 -23.19 -18.22
CA GLY A 714 41.85 -23.57 -19.59
C GLY A 714 43.34 -23.91 -19.72
N SER A 715 43.94 -24.48 -18.66
CA SER A 715 45.33 -24.94 -18.58
C SER A 715 45.35 -26.35 -17.99
N GLU A 716 46.04 -27.30 -18.62
CA GLU A 716 46.10 -28.69 -18.16
C GLU A 716 47.03 -28.89 -16.94
N ASP A 717 47.95 -27.95 -16.69
CA ASP A 717 48.89 -27.98 -15.57
C ASP A 717 48.32 -27.29 -14.32
N VAL A 718 47.47 -26.27 -14.47
CA VAL A 718 46.79 -25.55 -13.36
C VAL A 718 45.61 -26.37 -12.82
N ARG A 719 45.87 -27.61 -12.40
CA ARG A 719 44.84 -28.57 -11.96
C ARG A 719 44.19 -28.14 -10.65
N HIS A 720 42.96 -28.62 -10.47
CA HIS A 720 42.03 -28.50 -9.34
C HIS A 720 42.60 -28.21 -7.93
N MET A 721 43.79 -28.74 -7.60
CA MET A 721 44.55 -28.38 -6.39
C MET A 721 44.71 -26.86 -6.21
N MET A 722 44.96 -26.11 -7.29
CA MET A 722 45.10 -24.64 -7.24
C MET A 722 43.76 -23.93 -7.00
N SER A 723 42.63 -24.40 -7.56
CA SER A 723 41.33 -23.80 -7.24
C SER A 723 40.97 -24.05 -5.78
N ILE A 724 41.18 -25.26 -5.26
CA ILE A 724 40.95 -25.62 -3.85
C ILE A 724 41.83 -24.79 -2.91
N LEU A 725 43.13 -24.66 -3.19
CA LEU A 725 44.05 -23.89 -2.33
C LEU A 725 43.74 -22.39 -2.36
N LEU A 726 43.43 -21.83 -3.53
CA LEU A 726 43.00 -20.43 -3.65
C LEU A 726 41.66 -20.19 -2.94
N ARG A 727 40.68 -21.08 -3.14
CA ARG A 727 39.39 -21.06 -2.46
C ARG A 727 39.54 -21.06 -0.95
N ASN A 728 40.29 -22.02 -0.39
CA ASN A 728 40.60 -22.08 1.04
C ASN A 728 41.22 -20.76 1.55
N ARG A 729 42.08 -20.12 0.73
CA ARG A 729 42.73 -18.85 1.07
C ARG A 729 41.76 -17.66 1.04
N VAL A 730 40.81 -17.64 0.10
CA VAL A 730 39.77 -16.61 -0.01
C VAL A 730 38.67 -16.82 1.04
N GLU A 731 38.30 -18.06 1.39
CA GLU A 731 37.39 -18.38 2.49
C GLU A 731 37.97 -17.91 3.84
N LEU A 732 39.29 -18.05 4.06
CA LEU A 732 39.98 -17.45 5.21
C LEU A 732 39.91 -15.91 5.19
N PHE A 733 40.09 -15.26 4.04
CA PHE A 733 39.90 -13.80 3.92
C PHE A 733 38.45 -13.38 4.26
N VAL A 734 37.44 -14.13 3.81
CA VAL A 734 36.03 -13.86 4.15
C VAL A 734 35.78 -14.03 5.64
N ALA A 735 36.39 -15.03 6.28
CA ALA A 735 36.33 -15.22 7.73
C ALA A 735 36.97 -14.05 8.50
N ASP A 736 38.19 -13.63 8.12
CA ASP A 736 38.88 -12.48 8.72
C ASP A 736 38.12 -11.16 8.49
N TRP A 737 37.56 -10.97 7.30
CA TRP A 737 36.72 -9.82 6.96
C TRP A 737 35.46 -9.76 7.84
N ASN A 738 34.79 -10.89 8.03
CA ASN A 738 33.58 -11.02 8.85
C ASN A 738 33.85 -10.98 10.36
N ALA A 739 35.07 -11.32 10.79
CA ALA A 739 35.50 -11.20 12.19
C ALA A 739 35.66 -9.74 12.65
N ASN A 740 35.81 -8.78 11.73
CA ASN A 740 35.90 -7.36 12.06
C ASN A 740 34.51 -6.67 12.10
N PRO A 741 34.04 -6.18 13.27
CA PRO A 741 32.72 -5.57 13.40
C PRO A 741 32.51 -4.25 12.64
N SER A 742 33.56 -3.62 12.10
CA SER A 742 33.41 -2.44 11.25
C SER A 742 33.00 -2.76 9.81
N ASN A 743 33.12 -4.02 9.39
CA ASN A 743 32.82 -4.46 8.03
C ASN A 743 31.34 -4.83 7.89
N THR A 744 30.79 -4.63 6.69
CA THR A 744 29.51 -5.27 6.34
C THR A 744 29.80 -6.74 6.05
N PRO A 745 28.99 -7.70 6.55
CA PRO A 745 29.23 -9.12 6.31
C PRO A 745 29.32 -9.43 4.82
N LEU A 746 30.32 -10.20 4.43
CA LEU A 746 30.57 -10.69 3.08
C LEU A 746 30.15 -12.16 3.03
N GLU A 747 29.25 -12.50 2.12
CA GLU A 747 28.89 -13.88 1.78
C GLU A 747 29.41 -14.12 0.35
N LEU A 748 30.23 -15.15 0.18
CA LEU A 748 30.89 -15.48 -1.08
C LEU A 748 30.29 -16.77 -1.63
N GLU A 749 29.75 -16.69 -2.84
CA GLU A 749 29.38 -17.87 -3.63
C GLU A 749 30.49 -18.14 -4.65
N TRP A 750 30.98 -19.38 -4.66
CA TRP A 750 32.18 -19.78 -5.40
C TRP A 750 31.86 -20.99 -6.29
N GLU A 751 31.95 -20.78 -7.59
CA GLU A 751 31.73 -21.81 -8.61
C GLU A 751 33.08 -22.30 -9.15
N ASP A 752 33.45 -23.53 -8.75
CA ASP A 752 34.62 -24.24 -9.25
C ASP A 752 34.29 -24.97 -10.58
N ASN A 753 35.22 -24.93 -11.54
CA ASN A 753 35.21 -25.75 -12.76
C ASN A 753 33.93 -25.63 -13.62
N LEU A 754 33.51 -24.40 -13.94
CA LEU A 754 32.64 -24.19 -15.11
C LEU A 754 33.44 -24.54 -16.38
N GLU A 755 33.13 -25.70 -16.96
CA GLU A 755 33.67 -26.11 -18.27
C GLU A 755 33.17 -25.15 -19.35
N VAL A 756 34.03 -24.22 -19.79
CA VAL A 756 33.83 -23.52 -21.05
C VAL A 756 33.98 -24.56 -22.15
N ALA A 757 32.85 -25.05 -22.66
CA ALA A 757 32.85 -26.09 -23.68
C ALA A 757 33.73 -25.65 -24.86
N PRO A 758 34.68 -26.50 -25.32
CA PRO A 758 35.46 -26.17 -26.51
C PRO A 758 34.49 -25.96 -27.67
N GLY A 759 34.62 -24.79 -28.33
CA GLY A 759 33.67 -24.35 -29.36
C GLY A 759 33.42 -25.45 -30.39
N SER A 760 32.15 -25.73 -30.68
CA SER A 760 31.75 -26.92 -31.44
C SER A 760 32.11 -26.81 -32.93
N GLY A 761 33.36 -27.13 -33.26
CA GLY A 761 33.78 -27.49 -34.61
C GLY A 761 33.12 -28.79 -35.08
N GLY A 762 32.95 -28.93 -36.40
CA GLY A 762 32.32 -30.08 -37.05
C GLY A 762 33.29 -31.10 -37.64
#